data_AF-A0A0B6A8Q8-F1
#
_entry.id   AF-A0A0B6A8Q8-F1
#
_cell.length_a   1.000
_cell.length_b   1.000
_cell.length_c   1.000
_cell.angle_alpha   90.00
_cell.angle_beta   90.00
_cell.angle_gamma   90.00
#
_symmetry.space_group_name_H-M   'P 1'
#
loop_
_entity.id
_entity.type
_entity.pdbx_description
1 polymer ?
#
loop_
_entity_poly.entity_id
_entity_poly.type
_entity_poly.pdbx_seq_one_letter_code
_entity_poly.pdbx_strand_id
1 'polypeptide(L)'
;MTVEYQLTKKKYYETFMQENENQPPVKVLGQAYYEEQQKEWYDLSLIRLAQGEVYFHNQDFESAIFKWENVNGEFKLWAKKNTADAHYELGLSTLAEELYLSIETDSKVLKAEIALKLFSLYTDHNNIERAYEVINELVASQPDYPNVTAIARRFYEEQEDFNSAVELAVDECIRTESLNWFAVLKTYVDKGYTANFIPNYFYQVMIAFYKVDQVYFKQLVSALWKQYKSQPPYLAWIKTINDIFLNIEVGLYDYWQEISTLYQETYTDLMESDHSVKELHEVIPNVLTNWLKITNKSRALFPSAAVLSWNEKFPSTIDTITIENAGRLIFEARNDIDGLEYHYKLCHGIIKWANENGLEVGHTFKWWVDFLLDAHTTHLLITGTNAATSSFVGSITEEKVPQNHETTFVFIHDEEESIQQIADQEIIPMETIDGAEQSPHQALVEVKQPFMFLEKHNCSCIVTPSFTEQEAREQDAFKYAPLADGLLFVLDAKESLLDEERELLLEIKEHAPNTPVHFVINNMDSLYNQATIERITKEFEASIGADFPQAHVLAYTPHYVSSQHHGDLAQFIKANFYYDPNEVGVEERARRLLFFIQNMLKSLVEKRNQTENHLIESIKWNEDMLVRLNGFLHRVDDLEQEKASSIVSAYHGIKEDISKKLKNKIPRLLKKSSELVKEDSDFSTVHIELNKQMNMRVEEHLQQDVLPKFRISLKDWIATSNEELIASQVDIEEVAESLNKMYNEQKLTLACDFKVLDDWRRDVNRMANRVQLDEENILLRVNPTQLLLKGAGKLFSSILQNQTLLYNQYKKYIESQDYQDITESMLAKFFMQFNLFEKNLEVDIELFFEKPKEVLKETIEETQAHINENQDVLSHMKANPEAYYDPLTLFQLRLRQYELMVKATEEVHYNV
;
A
#
# COMPACT_ATOMS: atom_id res chain seq x y z
N MET A 1 36.71 -66.15 19.07
CA MET A 1 36.78 -65.58 17.71
C MET A 1 35.83 -66.39 16.84
N THR A 2 34.92 -65.77 16.08
CA THR A 2 33.98 -66.52 15.21
C THR A 2 34.67 -66.89 13.89
N VAL A 3 34.23 -67.98 13.25
CA VAL A 3 34.76 -68.42 11.94
C VAL A 3 34.56 -67.34 10.88
N GLU A 4 33.42 -66.65 10.88
CA GLU A 4 33.14 -65.54 9.96
C GLU A 4 34.13 -64.38 10.09
N TYR A 5 34.52 -64.02 11.32
CA TYR A 5 35.55 -62.99 11.53
C TYR A 5 36.90 -63.39 10.92
N GLN A 6 37.27 -64.67 11.07
CA GLN A 6 38.50 -65.19 10.47
C GLN A 6 38.43 -65.13 8.95
N LEU A 7 37.29 -65.49 8.34
CA LEU A 7 37.11 -65.46 6.89
C LEU A 7 37.13 -64.03 6.32
N THR A 8 36.44 -63.08 6.94
CA THR A 8 36.47 -61.66 6.56
C THR A 8 37.90 -61.12 6.56
N LYS A 9 38.71 -61.47 7.56
CA LYS A 9 40.09 -61.00 7.70
C LYS A 9 41.13 -61.86 6.97
N LYS A 10 40.72 -62.90 6.24
CA LYS A 10 41.62 -63.89 5.62
C LYS A 10 42.60 -64.49 6.64
N LYS A 11 42.10 -64.87 7.81
CA LYS A 11 42.84 -65.39 8.96
C LYS A 11 42.40 -66.80 9.36
N TYR A 12 41.67 -67.49 8.49
CA TYR A 12 41.30 -68.88 8.73
C TYR A 12 42.52 -69.78 8.92
N TYR A 13 43.66 -69.47 8.29
CA TYR A 13 44.92 -70.19 8.51
C TYR A 13 45.40 -70.21 9.98
N GLU A 14 45.01 -69.23 10.80
CA GLU A 14 45.35 -69.18 12.22
C GLU A 14 44.75 -70.38 12.99
N THR A 15 43.66 -70.98 12.48
CA THR A 15 43.06 -72.20 13.08
C THR A 15 43.97 -73.43 13.02
N PHE A 16 44.96 -73.43 12.13
CA PHE A 16 45.97 -74.50 12.01
C PHE A 16 47.20 -74.23 12.89
N MET A 17 47.29 -73.06 13.54
CA MET A 17 48.41 -72.69 14.39
C MET A 17 48.12 -73.06 15.85
N GLN A 18 49.10 -73.64 16.56
CA GLN A 18 49.00 -73.90 18.00
C GLN A 18 49.42 -72.66 18.81
N GLU A 19 48.74 -72.39 19.94
CA GLU A 19 48.89 -71.15 20.74
C GLU A 19 50.32 -70.84 21.24
N ASN A 20 51.29 -71.76 21.12
CA ASN A 20 52.66 -71.61 21.62
C ASN A 20 53.78 -71.93 20.60
N GLU A 21 53.47 -72.04 19.30
CA GLU A 21 54.48 -72.35 18.27
C GLU A 21 54.76 -71.17 17.31
N ASN A 22 56.00 -70.68 17.27
CA ASN A 22 56.50 -69.69 16.30
C ASN A 22 56.84 -70.31 14.92
N GLN A 23 56.13 -71.35 14.48
CA GLN A 23 56.40 -71.97 13.18
C GLN A 23 55.81 -71.13 12.03
N PRO A 24 56.53 -70.95 10.90
CA PRO A 24 55.99 -70.23 9.74
C PRO A 24 54.70 -70.90 9.21
N PRO A 25 53.61 -70.15 8.97
CA PRO A 25 52.33 -70.71 8.55
C PRO A 25 52.42 -71.62 7.31
N VAL A 26 53.26 -71.26 6.34
CA VAL A 26 53.50 -72.05 5.12
C VAL A 26 53.99 -73.48 5.43
N LYS A 27 54.85 -73.63 6.44
CA LYS A 27 55.40 -74.94 6.84
C LYS A 27 54.34 -75.80 7.51
N VAL A 28 53.58 -75.22 8.43
CA VAL A 28 52.49 -75.90 9.15
C VAL A 28 51.41 -76.36 8.17
N LEU A 29 50.95 -75.47 7.29
CA LEU A 29 49.94 -75.80 6.27
C LEU A 29 50.47 -76.76 5.19
N GLY A 30 51.77 -76.72 4.88
CA GLY A 30 52.41 -77.67 3.96
C GLY A 30 52.47 -79.08 4.53
N GLN A 31 52.75 -79.22 5.82
CA GLN A 31 52.70 -80.50 6.53
C GLN A 31 51.26 -81.03 6.63
N ALA A 32 50.31 -80.18 7.03
CA ALA A 32 48.89 -80.53 7.05
C ALA A 32 48.40 -81.01 5.67
N TYR A 33 48.81 -80.33 4.60
CA TYR A 33 48.51 -80.73 3.22
C TYR A 33 49.06 -82.12 2.87
N TYR A 34 50.32 -82.40 3.22
CA TYR A 34 50.95 -83.70 2.97
C TYR A 34 50.26 -84.82 3.74
N GLU A 35 49.96 -84.60 5.01
CA GLU A 35 49.27 -85.57 5.87
C GLU A 35 47.85 -85.88 5.39
N GLU A 36 47.09 -84.87 4.96
CA GLU A 36 45.74 -85.04 4.41
C GLU A 36 45.76 -85.87 3.11
N GLN A 37 46.76 -85.64 2.24
CA GLN A 37 46.88 -86.33 0.95
C GLN A 37 47.19 -87.84 1.09
N GLN A 38 47.72 -88.29 2.24
CA GLN A 38 47.96 -89.71 2.51
C GLN A 38 46.69 -90.48 2.89
N LYS A 39 45.56 -89.79 3.10
CA LYS A 39 44.27 -90.44 3.39
C LYS A 39 43.65 -91.03 2.13
N GLU A 40 42.95 -92.15 2.29
CA GLU A 40 42.26 -92.84 1.20
C GLU A 40 41.15 -91.99 0.57
N TRP A 41 40.51 -91.13 1.37
CA TRP A 41 39.56 -90.10 0.95
C TRP A 41 40.00 -88.78 1.56
N TYR A 42 40.68 -87.94 0.78
CA TYR A 42 41.23 -86.67 1.25
C TYR A 42 40.32 -85.50 0.88
N ASP A 43 40.21 -84.50 1.76
CA ASP A 43 39.61 -83.19 1.44
C ASP A 43 40.61 -82.07 1.75
N LEU A 44 41.15 -81.48 0.69
CA LEU A 44 42.14 -80.41 0.78
C LEU A 44 41.51 -79.02 0.82
N SER A 45 40.17 -78.90 0.81
CA SER A 45 39.48 -77.63 0.63
C SER A 45 39.81 -76.61 1.72
N LEU A 46 39.79 -77.01 3.00
CA LEU A 46 40.11 -76.12 4.13
C LEU A 46 41.59 -75.73 4.18
N ILE A 47 42.47 -76.69 3.86
CA ILE A 47 43.91 -76.45 3.82
C ILE A 47 44.26 -75.51 2.66
N ARG A 48 43.61 -75.66 1.51
CA ARG A 48 43.75 -74.77 0.35
C ARG A 48 43.22 -73.37 0.62
N LEU A 49 42.08 -73.26 1.32
CA LEU A 49 41.54 -71.98 1.76
C LEU A 49 42.59 -71.22 2.61
N ALA A 50 43.12 -71.88 3.63
CA ALA A 50 44.17 -71.32 4.52
C ALA A 50 45.48 -71.02 3.79
N GLN A 51 45.94 -71.91 2.89
CA GLN A 51 47.14 -71.66 2.07
C GLN A 51 46.96 -70.42 1.20
N GLY A 52 45.80 -70.27 0.55
CA GLY A 52 45.49 -69.11 -0.29
C GLY A 52 45.53 -67.80 0.49
N GLU A 53 45.01 -67.77 1.72
CA GLU A 53 45.10 -66.59 2.60
C GLU A 53 46.55 -66.21 2.92
N VAL A 54 47.41 -67.19 3.22
CA VAL A 54 48.83 -66.93 3.49
C VAL A 54 49.53 -66.37 2.26
N TYR A 55 49.26 -66.91 1.05
CA TYR A 55 49.83 -66.36 -0.19
C TYR A 55 49.32 -64.94 -0.48
N PHE A 56 48.03 -64.69 -0.28
CA PHE A 56 47.43 -63.36 -0.45
C PHE A 56 48.09 -62.31 0.46
N HIS A 57 48.30 -62.62 1.74
CA HIS A 57 48.99 -61.70 2.67
C HIS A 57 50.46 -61.43 2.30
N ASN A 58 51.09 -62.34 1.55
CA ASN A 58 52.44 -62.16 1.02
C ASN A 58 52.45 -61.59 -0.42
N GLN A 59 51.31 -61.08 -0.91
CA GLN A 59 51.14 -60.47 -2.23
C GLN A 59 51.38 -61.43 -3.41
N ASP A 60 51.39 -62.74 -3.18
CA ASP A 60 51.42 -63.75 -4.24
C ASP A 60 49.99 -64.14 -4.62
N PHE A 61 49.35 -63.24 -5.38
CA PHE A 61 47.94 -63.38 -5.77
C PHE A 61 47.70 -64.53 -6.75
N GLU A 62 48.65 -64.85 -7.63
CA GLU A 62 48.53 -65.98 -8.56
C GLU A 62 48.46 -67.31 -7.80
N SER A 63 49.36 -67.52 -6.84
CA SER A 63 49.32 -68.71 -5.98
C SER A 63 48.05 -68.72 -5.13
N ALA A 64 47.59 -67.57 -4.61
CA ALA A 64 46.36 -67.48 -3.83
C ALA A 64 45.12 -67.88 -4.64
N ILE A 65 44.97 -67.33 -5.85
CA ILE A 65 43.88 -67.64 -6.79
C ILE A 65 43.86 -69.13 -7.10
N PHE A 66 45.01 -69.71 -7.49
CA PHE A 66 45.11 -71.13 -7.81
C PHE A 66 44.67 -72.01 -6.64
N LYS A 67 44.99 -71.62 -5.39
CA LYS A 67 44.53 -72.36 -4.21
C LYS A 67 43.02 -72.25 -4.01
N TRP A 68 42.46 -71.05 -4.13
CA TRP A 68 41.04 -70.78 -3.88
C TRP A 68 40.09 -71.33 -4.96
N GLU A 69 40.49 -71.37 -6.24
CA GLU A 69 39.71 -72.02 -7.32
C GLU A 69 39.48 -73.52 -7.08
N ASN A 70 40.33 -74.12 -6.25
CA ASN A 70 40.36 -75.54 -5.95
C ASN A 70 39.71 -75.89 -4.58
N VAL A 71 38.97 -74.95 -3.98
CA VAL A 71 38.21 -75.12 -2.73
C VAL A 71 36.76 -75.52 -3.05
N ASN A 72 36.29 -76.62 -2.45
CA ASN A 72 34.92 -77.10 -2.59
C ASN A 72 34.18 -77.07 -1.24
N GLY A 73 32.88 -77.42 -1.26
CA GLY A 73 32.07 -77.53 -0.05
C GLY A 73 31.61 -76.18 0.52
N GLU A 74 31.47 -76.11 1.83
CA GLU A 74 30.83 -74.99 2.57
C GLU A 74 31.53 -73.64 2.34
N PHE A 75 32.86 -73.62 2.22
CA PHE A 75 33.64 -72.38 2.03
C PHE A 75 33.88 -72.01 0.56
N LYS A 76 33.26 -72.70 -0.39
CA LYS A 76 33.43 -72.42 -1.83
C LYS A 76 33.11 -70.96 -2.18
N LEU A 77 32.02 -70.41 -1.63
CA LEU A 77 31.61 -69.03 -1.91
C LEU A 77 32.58 -68.00 -1.30
N TRP A 78 33.13 -68.28 -0.12
CA TRP A 78 34.19 -67.46 0.50
C TRP A 78 35.50 -67.53 -0.28
N ALA A 79 35.88 -68.71 -0.77
CA ALA A 79 37.04 -68.86 -1.65
C ALA A 79 36.84 -68.07 -2.96
N LYS A 80 35.64 -68.11 -3.55
CA LYS A 80 35.31 -67.33 -4.76
C LYS A 80 35.38 -65.82 -4.51
N LYS A 81 34.88 -65.33 -3.37
CA LYS A 81 35.04 -63.93 -2.93
C LYS A 81 36.51 -63.56 -2.78
N ASN A 82 37.31 -64.44 -2.16
CA ASN A 82 38.74 -64.22 -1.99
C ASN A 82 39.50 -64.21 -3.34
N THR A 83 39.12 -65.07 -4.29
CA THR A 83 39.62 -65.01 -5.68
C THR A 83 39.28 -63.67 -6.35
N ALA A 84 38.05 -63.17 -6.18
CA ALA A 84 37.67 -61.84 -6.67
C ALA A 84 38.51 -60.73 -6.02
N ASP A 85 38.73 -60.78 -4.70
CA ASP A 85 39.62 -59.84 -4.00
C ASP A 85 41.04 -59.85 -4.60
N ALA A 86 41.59 -61.02 -4.94
CA ALA A 86 42.92 -61.12 -5.57
C ALA A 86 42.95 -60.57 -7.00
N HIS A 87 41.89 -60.79 -7.80
CA HIS A 87 41.79 -60.16 -9.13
C HIS A 87 41.70 -58.64 -9.05
N TYR A 88 41.00 -58.12 -8.05
CA TYR A 88 40.93 -56.68 -7.79
C TYR A 88 42.31 -56.10 -7.42
N GLU A 89 43.08 -56.74 -6.52
CA GLU A 89 44.44 -56.31 -6.18
C GLU A 89 45.42 -56.38 -7.38
N LEU A 90 45.17 -57.27 -8.35
CA LEU A 90 45.92 -57.36 -9.61
C LEU A 90 45.51 -56.31 -10.66
N GLY A 91 44.52 -55.45 -10.36
CA GLY A 91 43.97 -54.47 -11.30
C GLY A 91 43.07 -55.06 -12.39
N LEU A 92 42.60 -56.31 -12.23
CA LEU A 92 41.71 -57.02 -13.16
C LEU A 92 40.24 -56.78 -12.81
N SER A 93 39.81 -55.52 -12.85
CA SER A 93 38.55 -55.06 -12.29
C SER A 93 37.31 -55.72 -12.88
N THR A 94 37.24 -55.91 -14.20
CA THR A 94 36.09 -56.56 -14.86
C THR A 94 35.90 -58.00 -14.36
N LEU A 95 37.01 -58.74 -14.21
CA LEU A 95 36.97 -60.12 -13.73
C LEU A 95 36.61 -60.20 -12.25
N ALA A 96 37.11 -59.25 -11.44
CA ALA A 96 36.72 -59.13 -10.04
C ALA A 96 35.21 -58.87 -9.89
N GLU A 97 34.67 -57.91 -10.66
CA GLU A 97 33.25 -57.57 -10.67
C GLU A 97 32.36 -58.77 -11.08
N GLU A 98 32.67 -59.46 -12.18
CA GLU A 98 31.96 -60.66 -12.62
C GLU A 98 31.96 -61.77 -11.55
N LEU A 99 33.09 -61.95 -10.87
CA LEU A 99 33.21 -62.94 -9.81
C LEU A 99 32.43 -62.57 -8.56
N TYR A 100 32.41 -61.29 -8.16
CA TYR A 100 31.58 -60.81 -7.06
C TYR A 100 30.09 -60.98 -7.35
N LEU A 101 29.63 -60.54 -8.54
CA LEU A 101 28.21 -60.61 -8.92
C LEU A 101 27.68 -62.04 -9.10
N SER A 102 28.56 -62.99 -9.40
CA SER A 102 28.18 -64.40 -9.56
C SER A 102 28.16 -65.21 -8.26
N ILE A 103 28.26 -64.56 -7.09
CA ILE A 103 28.12 -65.21 -5.78
C ILE A 103 26.68 -65.01 -5.25
N GLU A 104 25.89 -66.08 -5.33
CA GLU A 104 24.58 -66.15 -4.68
C GLU A 104 24.74 -66.83 -3.31
N THR A 105 24.40 -66.12 -2.24
CA THR A 105 24.53 -66.61 -0.86
C THR A 105 23.36 -66.14 0.00
N ASP A 106 23.04 -66.87 1.06
CA ASP A 106 22.11 -66.42 2.11
C ASP A 106 22.85 -65.85 3.34
N SER A 107 24.18 -65.97 3.39
CA SER A 107 24.99 -65.43 4.49
C SER A 107 25.00 -63.90 4.42
N LYS A 108 24.43 -63.26 5.46
CA LYS A 108 24.41 -61.80 5.61
C LYS A 108 25.82 -61.22 5.60
N VAL A 109 26.75 -61.82 6.35
CA VAL A 109 28.15 -61.37 6.42
C VAL A 109 28.84 -61.43 5.06
N LEU A 110 28.67 -62.53 4.31
CA LEU A 110 29.28 -62.64 2.98
C LEU A 110 28.64 -61.65 1.98
N LYS A 111 27.32 -61.43 2.04
CA LYS A 111 26.66 -60.39 1.23
C LYS A 111 27.23 -59.00 1.51
N ALA A 112 27.39 -58.63 2.78
CA ALA A 112 27.93 -57.32 3.16
C ALA A 112 29.38 -57.14 2.68
N GLU A 113 30.21 -58.18 2.83
CA GLU A 113 31.59 -58.20 2.33
C GLU A 113 31.68 -58.03 0.82
N ILE A 114 30.80 -58.69 0.06
CA ILE A 114 30.75 -58.56 -1.40
C ILE A 114 30.31 -57.15 -1.79
N ALA A 115 29.26 -56.63 -1.15
CA ALA A 115 28.76 -55.28 -1.40
C ALA A 115 29.83 -54.21 -1.12
N LEU A 116 30.57 -54.28 0.00
CA LEU A 116 31.66 -53.36 0.30
C LEU A 116 32.79 -53.42 -0.74
N LYS A 117 33.06 -54.61 -1.29
CA LYS A 117 34.07 -54.78 -2.34
C LYS A 117 33.61 -54.25 -3.69
N LEU A 118 32.36 -54.52 -4.08
CA LEU A 118 31.76 -53.92 -5.27
C LEU A 118 31.70 -52.39 -5.15
N PHE A 119 31.33 -51.86 -3.98
CA PHE A 119 31.35 -50.42 -3.71
C PHE A 119 32.75 -49.81 -3.88
N SER A 120 33.77 -50.43 -3.29
CA SER A 120 35.18 -49.98 -3.43
C SER A 120 35.62 -50.01 -4.89
N LEU A 121 35.30 -51.10 -5.61
CA LEU A 121 35.59 -51.26 -7.02
C LEU A 121 34.93 -50.17 -7.86
N TYR A 122 33.64 -49.89 -7.66
CA TYR A 122 32.92 -48.85 -8.41
C TYR A 122 33.42 -47.44 -8.11
N THR A 123 33.76 -47.17 -6.85
CA THR A 123 34.33 -45.87 -6.43
C THR A 123 35.68 -45.63 -7.09
N ASP A 124 36.57 -46.63 -7.10
CA ASP A 124 37.90 -46.52 -7.74
C ASP A 124 37.84 -46.32 -9.26
N HIS A 125 36.79 -46.82 -9.90
CA HIS A 125 36.56 -46.68 -11.34
C HIS A 125 35.71 -45.46 -11.69
N ASN A 126 35.39 -44.60 -10.71
CA ASN A 126 34.53 -43.43 -10.85
C ASN A 126 33.15 -43.77 -11.45
N ASN A 127 32.65 -44.99 -11.21
CA ASN A 127 31.30 -45.42 -11.59
C ASN A 127 30.34 -45.11 -10.44
N ILE A 128 30.06 -43.82 -10.28
CA ILE A 128 29.35 -43.26 -9.13
C ILE A 128 27.91 -43.81 -9.01
N GLU A 129 27.20 -43.98 -10.13
CA GLU A 129 25.82 -44.50 -10.15
C GLU A 129 25.72 -45.89 -9.48
N ARG A 130 26.59 -46.82 -9.87
CA ARG A 130 26.61 -48.16 -9.26
C ARG A 130 27.15 -48.14 -7.83
N ALA A 131 28.06 -47.23 -7.50
CA ALA A 131 28.52 -47.05 -6.13
C ALA A 131 27.34 -46.64 -5.22
N TYR A 132 26.47 -45.72 -5.69
CA TYR A 132 25.23 -45.35 -5.00
C TYR A 132 24.26 -46.53 -4.84
N GLU A 133 24.00 -47.29 -5.90
CA GLU A 133 23.11 -48.46 -5.84
C GLU A 133 23.55 -49.44 -4.74
N VAL A 134 24.84 -49.80 -4.74
CA VAL A 134 25.39 -50.78 -3.81
C VAL A 134 25.42 -50.25 -2.37
N ILE A 135 25.86 -49.01 -2.15
CA ILE A 135 25.97 -48.48 -0.79
C ILE A 135 24.59 -48.24 -0.17
N ASN A 136 23.62 -47.76 -0.95
CA ASN A 136 22.25 -47.52 -0.49
C ASN A 136 21.55 -48.84 -0.12
N GLU A 137 21.69 -49.88 -0.95
CA GLU A 137 21.17 -51.22 -0.65
C GLU A 137 21.84 -51.81 0.60
N LEU A 138 23.16 -51.62 0.74
CA LEU A 138 23.90 -52.12 1.89
C LEU A 138 23.49 -51.44 3.19
N VAL A 139 23.33 -50.11 3.18
CA VAL A 139 22.81 -49.34 4.33
C VAL A 139 21.40 -49.80 4.70
N ALA A 140 20.51 -49.96 3.71
CA ALA A 140 19.13 -50.38 3.96
C ALA A 140 19.02 -51.81 4.51
N SER A 141 19.89 -52.73 4.07
CA SER A 141 19.80 -54.15 4.43
C SER A 141 20.64 -54.55 5.64
N GLN A 142 21.82 -53.94 5.84
CA GLN A 142 22.80 -54.32 6.88
C GLN A 142 23.57 -53.12 7.47
N PRO A 143 22.88 -52.14 8.09
CA PRO A 143 23.52 -50.92 8.61
C PRO A 143 24.50 -51.19 9.77
N ASP A 144 24.28 -52.25 10.56
CA ASP A 144 25.13 -52.63 11.69
C ASP A 144 26.42 -53.35 11.29
N TYR A 145 26.59 -53.68 10.01
CA TYR A 145 27.83 -54.30 9.56
C TYR A 145 29.00 -53.30 9.71
N PRO A 146 30.19 -53.73 10.19
CA PRO A 146 31.24 -52.81 10.57
C PRO A 146 31.58 -51.75 9.51
N ASN A 147 31.56 -50.48 9.93
CA ASN A 147 31.86 -49.28 9.14
C ASN A 147 30.91 -48.97 7.97
N VAL A 148 29.83 -49.72 7.73
CA VAL A 148 28.94 -49.46 6.57
C VAL A 148 28.41 -48.02 6.57
N THR A 149 27.81 -47.57 7.66
CA THR A 149 27.21 -46.23 7.75
C THR A 149 28.26 -45.13 7.79
N ALA A 150 29.46 -45.41 8.32
CA ALA A 150 30.60 -44.48 8.26
C ALA A 150 31.16 -44.33 6.83
N ILE A 151 31.23 -45.42 6.07
CA ILE A 151 31.64 -45.43 4.66
C ILE A 151 30.61 -44.69 3.82
N ALA A 152 29.32 -44.99 3.99
CA ALA A 152 28.22 -44.33 3.29
C ALA A 152 28.23 -42.83 3.52
N ARG A 153 28.33 -42.39 4.79
CA ARG A 153 28.44 -40.97 5.13
C ARG A 153 29.59 -40.30 4.41
N ARG A 154 30.80 -40.87 4.51
CA ARG A 154 31.99 -40.31 3.90
C ARG A 154 31.83 -40.20 2.39
N PHE A 155 31.23 -41.21 1.76
CA PHE A 155 30.94 -41.20 0.33
C PHE A 155 29.99 -40.07 -0.05
N TYR A 156 28.85 -39.91 0.63
CA TYR A 156 27.92 -38.81 0.36
C TYR A 156 28.57 -37.43 0.57
N GLU A 157 29.37 -37.26 1.63
CA GLU A 157 30.12 -36.03 1.89
C GLU A 157 31.16 -35.74 0.78
N GLU A 158 31.86 -36.76 0.28
CA GLU A 158 32.83 -36.65 -0.84
C GLU A 158 32.15 -36.34 -2.19
N GLN A 159 30.90 -36.79 -2.39
CA GLN A 159 30.10 -36.47 -3.58
C GLN A 159 29.31 -35.15 -3.46
N GLU A 160 29.44 -34.42 -2.34
CA GLU A 160 28.64 -33.23 -2.00
C GLU A 160 27.12 -33.47 -1.98
N ASP A 161 26.69 -34.72 -1.82
CA ASP A 161 25.29 -35.13 -1.71
C ASP A 161 24.83 -35.06 -0.25
N PHE A 162 24.64 -33.83 0.22
CA PHE A 162 24.27 -33.61 1.60
C PHE A 162 22.82 -34.02 1.92
N ASN A 163 21.96 -34.23 0.91
CA ASN A 163 20.62 -34.75 1.14
C ASN A 163 20.71 -36.21 1.64
N SER A 164 21.42 -37.08 0.93
CA SER A 164 21.62 -38.46 1.40
C SER A 164 22.44 -38.54 2.68
N ALA A 165 23.39 -37.63 2.90
CA ALA A 165 24.12 -37.55 4.16
C ALA A 165 23.21 -37.20 5.36
N VAL A 166 22.26 -36.26 5.16
CA VAL A 166 21.26 -35.89 6.17
C VAL A 166 20.29 -37.03 6.41
N GLU A 167 19.76 -37.68 5.36
CA GLU A 167 18.84 -38.81 5.48
C GLU A 167 19.47 -39.95 6.29
N LEU A 168 20.71 -40.33 5.94
CA LEU A 168 21.48 -41.32 6.69
C LEU A 168 21.65 -40.92 8.16
N ALA A 169 22.00 -39.66 8.43
CA ALA A 169 22.16 -39.20 9.80
C ALA A 169 20.85 -39.25 10.59
N VAL A 170 19.73 -38.86 9.98
CA VAL A 170 18.39 -38.92 10.59
C VAL A 170 18.01 -40.37 10.92
N ASP A 171 18.15 -41.28 9.95
CA ASP A 171 17.83 -42.69 10.13
C ASP A 171 18.70 -43.33 11.22
N GLU A 172 20.00 -43.05 11.21
CA GLU A 172 20.92 -43.57 12.23
C GLU A 172 20.70 -42.95 13.61
N CYS A 173 20.29 -41.69 13.70
CA CYS A 173 19.87 -41.07 14.97
C CYS A 173 18.66 -41.82 15.56
N ILE A 174 17.64 -42.10 14.74
CA ILE A 174 16.41 -42.78 15.18
C ILE A 174 16.72 -44.24 15.55
N ARG A 175 17.50 -44.94 14.72
CA ARG A 175 17.77 -46.37 14.86
C ARG A 175 18.72 -46.70 16.01
N THR A 176 19.77 -45.89 16.19
CA THR A 176 20.86 -46.19 17.14
C THR A 176 20.80 -45.39 18.43
N GLU A 177 20.06 -44.28 18.46
CA GLU A 177 20.01 -43.35 19.59
C GLU A 177 21.41 -42.85 20.02
N SER A 178 22.37 -42.85 19.08
CA SER A 178 23.77 -42.53 19.34
C SER A 178 24.03 -41.02 19.36
N LEU A 179 24.62 -40.53 20.46
CA LEU A 179 25.04 -39.13 20.59
C LEU A 179 26.04 -38.70 19.50
N ASN A 180 26.82 -39.63 18.95
CA ASN A 180 27.72 -39.32 17.84
C ASN A 180 26.94 -38.94 16.58
N TRP A 181 25.90 -39.69 16.24
CA TRP A 181 25.03 -39.37 15.10
C TRP A 181 24.23 -38.09 15.36
N PHE A 182 23.86 -37.82 16.61
CA PHE A 182 23.19 -36.58 16.98
C PHE A 182 24.07 -35.36 16.69
N ALA A 183 25.35 -35.43 17.05
CA ALA A 183 26.32 -34.38 16.76
C ALA A 183 26.57 -34.19 15.24
N VAL A 184 26.54 -35.30 14.47
CA VAL A 184 26.66 -35.26 13.00
C VAL A 184 25.46 -34.53 12.38
N LEU A 185 24.24 -34.93 12.73
CA LEU A 185 23.03 -34.28 12.23
C LEU A 185 23.02 -32.79 12.57
N LYS A 186 23.35 -32.43 13.82
CA LYS A 186 23.46 -31.02 14.23
C LYS A 186 24.46 -30.25 13.36
N THR A 187 25.61 -30.83 13.05
CA THR A 187 26.63 -30.20 12.19
C THR A 187 26.09 -29.91 10.79
N TYR A 188 25.24 -30.79 10.24
CA TYR A 188 24.61 -30.56 8.93
C TYR A 188 23.56 -29.45 8.99
N VAL A 189 22.77 -29.37 10.06
CA VAL A 189 21.82 -28.28 10.29
C VAL A 189 22.57 -26.94 10.42
N ASP A 190 23.62 -26.88 11.24
CA ASP A 190 24.42 -25.67 11.44
C ASP A 190 25.08 -25.17 10.13
N LYS A 191 25.43 -26.08 9.23
CA LYS A 191 25.97 -25.78 7.89
C LYS A 191 24.90 -25.45 6.85
N GLY A 192 23.62 -25.55 7.19
CA GLY A 192 22.50 -25.23 6.31
C GLY A 192 22.13 -26.34 5.31
N TYR A 193 22.70 -27.55 5.43
CA TYR A 193 22.47 -28.64 4.49
C TYR A 193 21.06 -29.25 4.55
N THR A 194 20.29 -28.91 5.58
CA THR A 194 18.90 -29.34 5.78
C THR A 194 17.86 -28.42 5.12
N ALA A 195 18.27 -27.39 4.38
CA ALA A 195 17.37 -26.35 3.87
C ALA A 195 16.30 -26.88 2.88
N ASN A 196 16.62 -27.94 2.14
CA ASN A 196 15.71 -28.54 1.15
C ASN A 196 14.65 -29.47 1.76
N PHE A 197 14.74 -29.75 3.06
CA PHE A 197 13.82 -30.66 3.74
C PHE A 197 12.60 -29.90 4.25
N ILE A 198 11.42 -30.51 4.13
CA ILE A 198 10.21 -29.98 4.75
C ILE A 198 10.28 -30.17 6.27
N PRO A 199 9.79 -29.22 7.09
CA PRO A 199 9.91 -29.28 8.54
C PRO A 199 9.46 -30.60 9.20
N ASN A 200 8.34 -31.17 8.76
CA ASN A 200 7.78 -32.41 9.32
C ASN A 200 8.69 -33.64 9.13
N TYR A 201 9.65 -33.59 8.21
CA TYR A 201 10.65 -34.66 8.03
C TYR A 201 11.42 -34.94 9.33
N PHE A 202 11.72 -33.88 10.10
CA PHE A 202 12.50 -33.99 11.32
C PHE A 202 11.69 -34.41 12.57
N TYR A 203 10.38 -34.63 12.45
CA TYR A 203 9.52 -34.93 13.60
C TYR A 203 9.99 -36.15 14.40
N GLN A 204 10.21 -37.28 13.72
CA GLN A 204 10.57 -38.54 14.40
C GLN A 204 11.95 -38.45 15.08
N VAL A 205 12.93 -37.85 14.41
CA VAL A 205 14.27 -37.69 14.98
C VAL A 205 14.26 -36.72 16.16
N MET A 206 13.45 -35.66 16.12
CA MET A 206 13.27 -34.77 17.27
C MET A 206 12.69 -35.49 18.48
N ILE A 207 11.70 -36.39 18.28
CA ILE A 207 11.19 -37.24 19.37
C ILE A 207 12.26 -38.20 19.91
N ALA A 208 13.11 -38.77 19.04
CA ALA A 208 14.23 -39.61 19.47
C ALA A 208 15.24 -38.82 20.32
N PHE A 209 15.63 -37.63 19.86
CA PHE A 209 16.50 -36.72 20.61
C PHE A 209 15.90 -36.38 21.98
N TYR A 210 14.61 -36.02 22.03
CA TYR A 210 13.94 -35.68 23.29
C TYR A 210 13.98 -36.82 24.32
N LYS A 211 13.80 -38.07 23.87
CA LYS A 211 13.82 -39.27 24.74
C LYS A 211 15.21 -39.60 25.27
N VAL A 212 16.23 -39.42 24.46
CA VAL A 212 17.61 -39.85 24.74
C VAL A 212 18.40 -38.77 25.48
N ASP A 213 18.38 -37.55 24.96
CA ASP A 213 19.14 -36.42 25.48
C ASP A 213 18.46 -35.09 25.16
N GLN A 214 17.84 -34.51 26.18
CA GLN A 214 17.12 -33.24 26.04
C GLN A 214 18.04 -32.08 25.63
N VAL A 215 19.37 -32.17 25.86
CA VAL A 215 20.32 -31.05 25.61
C VAL A 215 20.57 -30.97 24.12
N TYR A 216 20.85 -32.12 23.51
CA TYR A 216 20.92 -32.23 22.06
C TYR A 216 19.57 -31.91 21.42
N PHE A 217 18.44 -32.32 22.01
CA PHE A 217 17.11 -31.94 21.50
C PHE A 217 16.97 -30.41 21.43
N LYS A 218 17.23 -29.72 22.54
CA LYS A 218 17.17 -28.26 22.61
C LYS A 218 18.07 -27.61 21.55
N GLN A 219 19.31 -28.08 21.43
CA GLN A 219 20.26 -27.55 20.45
C GLN A 219 19.81 -27.75 19.00
N LEU A 220 19.24 -28.92 18.69
CA LEU A 220 18.71 -29.23 17.36
C LEU A 220 17.49 -28.36 17.04
N VAL A 221 16.55 -28.23 17.99
CA VAL A 221 15.39 -27.35 17.86
C VAL A 221 15.84 -25.91 17.58
N SER A 222 16.75 -25.36 18.39
CA SER A 222 17.27 -24.01 18.18
C SER A 222 17.93 -23.82 16.81
N ALA A 223 18.70 -24.82 16.34
CA ALA A 223 19.39 -24.74 15.05
C ALA A 223 18.40 -24.78 13.87
N LEU A 224 17.43 -25.70 13.89
CA LEU A 224 16.38 -25.79 12.88
C LEU A 224 15.48 -24.55 12.89
N TRP A 225 15.15 -24.01 14.07
CA TRP A 225 14.34 -22.80 14.19
C TRP A 225 15.00 -21.61 13.50
N LYS A 226 16.29 -21.39 13.76
CA LYS A 226 17.08 -20.31 13.12
C LYS A 226 17.18 -20.49 11.60
N GLN A 227 17.33 -21.73 11.14
CA GLN A 227 17.41 -22.03 9.73
C GLN A 227 16.09 -21.73 8.99
N TYR A 228 14.95 -22.13 9.55
CA TYR A 228 13.65 -21.93 8.92
C TYR A 228 13.08 -20.51 9.09
N LYS A 229 13.54 -19.74 10.10
CA LYS A 229 13.03 -18.38 10.39
C LYS A 229 13.00 -17.44 9.17
N SER A 230 13.96 -17.59 8.26
CA SER A 230 14.09 -16.75 7.05
C SER A 230 13.65 -17.43 5.76
N GLN A 231 13.00 -18.60 5.84
CA GLN A 231 12.64 -19.40 4.68
C GLN A 231 11.12 -19.50 4.50
N PRO A 232 10.63 -19.72 3.26
CA PRO A 232 9.19 -19.85 2.99
C PRO A 232 8.42 -20.84 3.89
N PRO A 233 8.95 -22.03 4.28
CA PRO A 233 8.21 -22.96 5.13
C PRO A 233 8.23 -22.61 6.63
N TYR A 234 8.46 -21.35 7.03
CA TYR A 234 8.53 -20.97 8.44
C TYR A 234 7.26 -21.33 9.22
N LEU A 235 6.07 -21.00 8.72
CA LEU A 235 4.80 -21.37 9.38
C LEU A 235 4.62 -22.88 9.48
N ALA A 236 5.11 -23.66 8.51
CA ALA A 236 5.09 -25.12 8.56
C ALA A 236 6.05 -25.66 9.63
N TRP A 237 7.19 -25.01 9.84
CA TRP A 237 8.08 -25.28 10.96
C TRP A 237 7.40 -24.97 12.30
N ILE A 238 6.77 -23.80 12.44
CA ILE A 238 6.04 -23.44 13.66
C ILE A 238 4.91 -24.45 13.96
N LYS A 239 4.17 -24.91 12.95
CA LYS A 239 3.18 -25.99 13.13
C LYS A 239 3.83 -27.29 13.62
N THR A 240 4.93 -27.72 12.98
CA THR A 240 5.64 -28.96 13.33
C THR A 240 6.18 -28.94 14.76
N ILE A 241 6.88 -27.86 15.13
CA ILE A 241 7.50 -27.78 16.46
C ILE A 241 6.45 -27.67 17.57
N ASN A 242 5.34 -26.98 17.30
CA ASN A 242 4.23 -26.93 18.24
C ASN A 242 3.58 -28.30 18.46
N ASP A 243 3.41 -29.08 17.40
CA ASP A 243 2.89 -30.44 17.50
C ASP A 243 3.80 -31.32 18.35
N ILE A 244 5.12 -31.15 18.25
CA ILE A 244 6.09 -31.82 19.13
C ILE A 244 5.90 -31.39 20.59
N PHE A 245 5.88 -30.08 20.87
CA PHE A 245 5.78 -29.55 22.24
C PHE A 245 4.45 -29.86 22.93
N LEU A 246 3.36 -30.05 22.17
CA LEU A 246 2.08 -30.53 22.69
C LEU A 246 2.16 -31.98 23.19
N ASN A 247 2.98 -32.82 22.54
CA ASN A 247 3.05 -34.26 22.79
C ASN A 247 4.20 -34.70 23.72
N ILE A 248 5.11 -33.80 24.10
CA ILE A 248 6.16 -34.08 25.08
C ILE A 248 5.83 -33.54 26.47
N GLU A 249 6.33 -34.18 27.51
CA GLU A 249 6.32 -33.63 28.87
C GLU A 249 7.41 -32.56 28.99
N VAL A 250 7.18 -31.51 29.76
CA VAL A 250 8.17 -30.43 29.94
C VAL A 250 8.56 -30.44 31.42
N GLY A 251 9.86 -30.65 31.68
CA GLY A 251 10.44 -30.73 33.02
C GLY A 251 10.74 -29.36 33.66
N LEU A 252 11.89 -29.24 34.34
CA LEU A 252 12.29 -28.02 35.05
C LEU A 252 12.36 -26.78 34.13
N TYR A 253 11.74 -25.67 34.54
CA TYR A 253 11.55 -24.48 33.71
C TYR A 253 12.85 -23.81 33.21
N ASP A 254 13.91 -23.75 34.02
CA ASP A 254 15.18 -23.07 33.66
C ASP A 254 15.88 -23.72 32.45
N TYR A 255 15.56 -24.97 32.18
CA TYR A 255 16.10 -25.73 31.07
C TYR A 255 15.66 -25.20 29.70
N TRP A 256 14.45 -24.62 29.63
CA TRP A 256 13.77 -24.26 28.39
C TRP A 256 13.85 -22.78 28.03
N GLN A 257 14.61 -21.98 28.78
CA GLN A 257 14.65 -20.52 28.62
C GLN A 257 14.96 -20.07 27.19
N GLU A 258 15.93 -20.70 26.51
CA GLU A 258 16.27 -20.37 25.12
C GLU A 258 15.11 -20.65 24.16
N ILE A 259 14.39 -21.75 24.37
CA ILE A 259 13.22 -22.09 23.54
C ILE A 259 12.06 -21.14 23.85
N SER A 260 11.85 -20.79 25.12
CA SER A 260 10.87 -19.76 25.52
C SER A 260 11.16 -18.41 24.83
N THR A 261 12.43 -18.02 24.70
CA THR A 261 12.83 -16.83 23.91
C THR A 261 12.49 -16.97 22.42
N LEU A 262 12.73 -18.14 21.80
CA LEU A 262 12.34 -18.37 20.41
C LEU A 262 10.82 -18.27 20.20
N TYR A 263 10.03 -18.76 21.15
CA TYR A 263 8.58 -18.61 21.13
C TYR A 263 8.14 -17.16 21.28
N GLN A 264 8.77 -16.40 22.17
CA GLN A 264 8.52 -14.97 22.34
C GLN A 264 8.79 -14.21 21.05
N GLU A 265 9.98 -14.39 20.46
CA GLU A 265 10.35 -13.77 19.18
C GLU A 265 9.37 -14.16 18.08
N THR A 266 9.02 -15.45 17.98
CA THR A 266 8.06 -15.95 16.99
C THR A 266 6.70 -15.29 17.15
N TYR A 267 6.19 -15.19 18.39
CA TYR A 267 4.92 -14.54 18.65
C TYR A 267 4.97 -13.05 18.26
N THR A 268 6.00 -12.33 18.67
CA THR A 268 6.18 -10.91 18.32
C THR A 268 6.27 -10.71 16.81
N ASP A 269 7.10 -11.50 16.12
CA ASP A 269 7.27 -11.44 14.67
C ASP A 269 5.93 -11.70 13.95
N LEU A 270 5.14 -12.68 14.41
CA LEU A 270 3.83 -12.98 13.84
C LEU A 270 2.79 -11.88 14.09
N MET A 271 2.79 -11.26 15.28
CA MET A 271 1.91 -10.12 15.59
C MET A 271 2.30 -8.83 14.84
N GLU A 272 3.51 -8.76 14.30
CA GLU A 272 4.05 -7.62 13.52
C GLU A 272 4.10 -7.88 12.01
N SER A 273 3.73 -9.08 11.57
CA SER A 273 3.80 -9.50 10.18
C SER A 273 2.57 -9.12 9.35
N ASP A 274 2.70 -9.19 8.03
CA ASP A 274 1.60 -9.03 7.06
C ASP A 274 0.72 -10.29 6.92
N HIS A 275 0.85 -11.27 7.83
CA HIS A 275 0.02 -12.47 7.82
C HIS A 275 -1.43 -12.11 8.15
N SER A 276 -2.37 -12.75 7.45
CA SER A 276 -3.79 -12.56 7.74
C SER A 276 -4.13 -13.12 9.13
N VAL A 277 -5.12 -12.51 9.79
CA VAL A 277 -5.65 -13.01 11.08
C VAL A 277 -6.11 -14.46 10.95
N LYS A 278 -6.61 -14.86 9.77
CA LYS A 278 -7.01 -16.24 9.48
C LYS A 278 -5.83 -17.22 9.50
N GLU A 279 -4.69 -16.86 8.90
CA GLU A 279 -3.47 -17.68 8.96
C GLU A 279 -2.95 -17.78 10.40
N LEU A 280 -2.92 -16.66 11.11
CA LEU A 280 -2.50 -16.59 12.50
C LEU A 280 -3.41 -17.41 13.41
N HIS A 281 -4.72 -17.45 13.14
CA HIS A 281 -5.69 -18.23 13.90
C HIS A 281 -5.39 -19.74 13.89
N GLU A 282 -4.75 -20.27 12.85
CA GLU A 282 -4.36 -21.68 12.80
C GLU A 282 -3.09 -22.00 13.61
N VAL A 283 -2.30 -21.00 13.98
CA VAL A 283 -0.93 -21.18 14.49
C VAL A 283 -0.77 -20.64 15.91
N ILE A 284 -1.27 -19.44 16.17
CA ILE A 284 -1.07 -18.72 17.43
C ILE A 284 -1.59 -19.48 18.66
N PRO A 285 -2.75 -20.16 18.66
CA PRO A 285 -3.21 -20.88 19.84
C PRO A 285 -2.19 -21.91 20.36
N ASN A 286 -1.56 -22.66 19.44
CA ASN A 286 -0.56 -23.65 19.80
C ASN A 286 0.78 -23.01 20.18
N VAL A 287 1.17 -21.91 19.53
CA VAL A 287 2.34 -21.09 19.92
C VAL A 287 2.20 -20.63 21.37
N LEU A 288 1.06 -20.01 21.71
CA LEU A 288 0.80 -19.48 23.05
C LEU A 288 0.70 -20.59 24.10
N THR A 289 0.02 -21.68 23.77
CA THR A 289 -0.12 -22.84 24.68
C THR A 289 1.25 -23.42 25.04
N ASN A 290 2.09 -23.69 24.03
CA ASN A 290 3.41 -24.24 24.27
C ASN A 290 4.35 -23.23 24.93
N TRP A 291 4.27 -21.96 24.54
CA TRP A 291 5.08 -20.91 25.15
C TRP A 291 4.79 -20.75 26.65
N LEU A 292 3.52 -20.72 27.04
CA LEU A 292 3.13 -20.68 28.45
C LEU A 292 3.59 -21.94 29.19
N LYS A 293 3.46 -23.12 28.57
CA LYS A 293 3.87 -24.41 29.13
C LYS A 293 5.37 -24.47 29.50
N ILE A 294 6.24 -23.88 28.67
CA ILE A 294 7.70 -23.95 28.85
C ILE A 294 8.30 -22.76 29.61
N THR A 295 7.52 -21.70 29.83
CA THR A 295 8.02 -20.47 30.45
C THR A 295 8.13 -20.61 31.97
N ASN A 296 9.24 -20.09 32.54
CA ASN A 296 9.41 -20.01 33.99
C ASN A 296 8.35 -19.06 34.58
N LYS A 297 7.71 -19.49 35.69
CA LYS A 297 6.72 -18.71 36.43
C LYS A 297 7.10 -17.25 36.65
N SER A 298 8.36 -16.97 36.98
CA SER A 298 8.86 -15.61 37.22
C SER A 298 8.76 -14.68 36.01
N ARG A 299 8.70 -15.23 34.78
CA ARG A 299 8.60 -14.53 33.48
C ARG A 299 7.28 -14.82 32.77
N ALA A 300 6.30 -15.37 33.47
CA ALA A 300 5.05 -15.82 32.85
C ALA A 300 4.07 -14.67 32.56
N LEU A 301 4.35 -13.44 32.99
CA LEU A 301 3.47 -12.27 32.82
C LEU A 301 3.03 -12.08 31.36
N PHE A 302 4.01 -11.93 30.45
CA PHE A 302 3.74 -11.67 29.04
C PHE A 302 3.03 -12.81 28.30
N PRO A 303 3.48 -14.09 28.36
CA PRO A 303 2.75 -15.18 27.72
C PRO A 303 1.37 -15.41 28.33
N SER A 304 1.18 -15.14 29.64
CA SER A 304 -0.14 -15.26 30.27
C SER A 304 -1.09 -14.18 29.74
N ALA A 305 -0.63 -12.92 29.67
CA ALA A 305 -1.39 -11.84 29.08
C ALA A 305 -1.71 -12.08 27.60
N ALA A 306 -0.78 -12.66 26.82
CA ALA A 306 -0.99 -13.00 25.42
C ALA A 306 -2.06 -14.10 25.23
N VAL A 307 -2.06 -15.14 26.08
CA VAL A 307 -3.10 -16.18 26.09
C VAL A 307 -4.47 -15.57 26.38
N LEU A 308 -4.55 -14.71 27.40
CA LEU A 308 -5.80 -14.10 27.82
C LEU A 308 -6.34 -13.11 26.78
N SER A 309 -5.51 -12.21 26.24
CA SER A 309 -5.93 -11.25 25.22
C SER A 309 -6.35 -11.94 23.92
N TRP A 310 -5.63 -12.99 23.52
CA TRP A 310 -6.00 -13.80 22.36
C TRP A 310 -7.34 -14.49 22.57
N ASN A 311 -7.57 -15.12 23.73
CA ASN A 311 -8.83 -15.80 24.03
C ASN A 311 -10.02 -14.83 24.15
N GLU A 312 -9.81 -13.60 24.66
CA GLU A 312 -10.86 -12.58 24.67
C GLU A 312 -11.30 -12.20 23.25
N LYS A 313 -10.36 -12.06 22.31
CA LYS A 313 -10.66 -11.71 20.92
C LYS A 313 -11.16 -12.91 20.09
N PHE A 314 -10.59 -14.10 20.32
CA PHE A 314 -10.87 -15.34 19.59
C PHE A 314 -11.19 -16.48 20.57
N PRO A 315 -12.41 -16.49 21.16
CA PRO A 315 -12.80 -17.49 22.15
C PRO A 315 -12.79 -18.91 21.61
N SER A 316 -12.55 -19.89 22.48
CA SER A 316 -12.57 -21.33 22.17
C SER A 316 -11.42 -21.84 21.28
N THR A 317 -10.43 -20.99 20.97
CA THR A 317 -9.25 -21.38 20.19
C THR A 317 -8.14 -21.99 21.04
N ILE A 318 -8.10 -21.65 22.33
CA ILE A 318 -7.17 -22.17 23.33
C ILE A 318 -7.96 -23.02 24.34
N ASP A 319 -7.39 -24.13 24.79
CA ASP A 319 -8.02 -25.02 25.78
C ASP A 319 -8.20 -24.33 27.15
N THR A 320 -9.31 -24.63 27.83
CA THR A 320 -9.68 -24.04 29.13
C THR A 320 -8.60 -24.21 30.19
N ILE A 321 -7.89 -25.34 30.22
CA ILE A 321 -6.83 -25.59 31.21
C ILE A 321 -5.67 -24.60 31.03
N THR A 322 -5.35 -24.25 29.78
CA THR A 322 -4.30 -23.28 29.46
C THR A 322 -4.73 -21.87 29.87
N ILE A 323 -5.99 -21.51 29.64
CA ILE A 323 -6.56 -20.22 30.04
C ILE A 323 -6.58 -20.07 31.57
N GLU A 324 -7.03 -21.10 32.30
CA GLU A 324 -7.01 -21.11 33.77
C GLU A 324 -5.58 -21.00 34.33
N ASN A 325 -4.62 -21.68 33.70
CA ASN A 325 -3.22 -21.59 34.09
C ASN A 325 -2.64 -20.20 33.84
N ALA A 326 -2.95 -19.57 32.70
CA ALA A 326 -2.56 -18.18 32.40
C ALA A 326 -3.13 -17.21 33.44
N GLY A 327 -4.43 -17.32 33.75
CA GLY A 327 -5.10 -16.49 34.74
C GLY A 327 -4.50 -16.61 36.15
N ARG A 328 -3.93 -17.77 36.49
CA ARG A 328 -3.17 -17.91 37.75
C ARG A 328 -1.76 -17.32 37.65
N LEU A 329 -1.03 -17.62 36.57
CA LEU A 329 0.38 -17.25 36.42
C LEU A 329 0.60 -15.76 36.23
N ILE A 330 -0.38 -15.03 35.68
CA ILE A 330 -0.27 -13.60 35.43
C ILE A 330 0.01 -12.79 36.72
N PHE A 331 -0.48 -13.26 37.87
CA PHE A 331 -0.26 -12.63 39.18
C PHE A 331 0.97 -13.17 39.94
N GLU A 332 1.60 -14.25 39.47
CA GLU A 332 2.78 -14.86 40.12
C GLU A 332 4.12 -14.32 39.56
N ALA A 333 4.09 -13.62 38.43
CA ALA A 333 5.27 -13.20 37.67
C ALA A 333 5.70 -11.75 38.00
N ARG A 334 6.98 -11.43 37.79
CA ARG A 334 7.46 -10.04 37.84
C ARG A 334 7.22 -9.36 36.50
N ASN A 335 7.01 -8.05 36.52
CA ASN A 335 7.10 -7.26 35.30
C ASN A 335 8.58 -7.04 34.95
N ASP A 336 9.04 -7.66 33.87
CA ASP A 336 10.40 -7.53 33.33
C ASP A 336 10.43 -6.82 31.98
N ILE A 337 9.32 -6.17 31.60
CA ILE A 337 9.14 -5.55 30.30
C ILE A 337 9.23 -4.03 30.41
N ASP A 338 10.03 -3.45 29.54
CA ASP A 338 10.04 -2.02 29.30
C ASP A 338 8.76 -1.61 28.59
N GLY A 339 7.80 -1.12 29.39
CA GLY A 339 6.51 -0.66 28.90
C GLY A 339 6.62 0.50 27.93
N LEU A 340 7.56 1.44 28.13
CA LEU A 340 7.67 2.62 27.30
C LEU A 340 8.15 2.25 25.89
N GLU A 341 9.19 1.42 25.81
CA GLU A 341 9.71 0.90 24.54
C GLU A 341 8.67 0.03 23.80
N TYR A 342 7.85 -0.75 24.52
CA TYR A 342 6.78 -1.54 23.92
C TYR A 342 5.73 -0.66 23.24
N HIS A 343 5.24 0.39 23.91
CA HIS A 343 4.25 1.31 23.34
C HIS A 343 4.84 2.16 22.22
N TYR A 344 6.10 2.58 22.33
CA TYR A 344 6.77 3.30 21.26
C TYR A 344 6.77 2.49 19.96
N LYS A 345 7.18 1.22 20.03
CA LYS A 345 7.13 0.30 18.87
C LYS A 345 5.72 0.11 18.33
N LEU A 346 4.73 -0.02 19.21
CA LEU A 346 3.33 -0.14 18.82
C LEU A 346 2.83 1.12 18.10
N CYS A 347 3.07 2.32 18.66
CA CYS A 347 2.76 3.61 18.03
C CYS A 347 3.39 3.72 16.65
N HIS A 348 4.70 3.45 16.55
CA HIS A 348 5.43 3.56 15.30
C HIS A 348 4.91 2.57 14.24
N GLY A 349 4.57 1.34 14.65
CA GLY A 349 3.93 0.34 13.80
C GLY A 349 2.58 0.79 13.27
N ILE A 350 1.73 1.38 14.14
CA ILE A 350 0.42 1.93 13.74
C ILE A 350 0.60 3.11 12.76
N ILE A 351 1.50 4.04 13.06
CA ILE A 351 1.78 5.20 12.19
C ILE A 351 2.27 4.75 10.82
N LYS A 352 3.22 3.82 10.79
CA LYS A 352 3.77 3.27 9.54
C LYS A 352 2.66 2.61 8.71
N TRP A 353 1.90 1.69 9.32
CA TRP A 353 0.80 1.00 8.64
C TRP A 353 -0.25 1.98 8.11
N ALA A 354 -0.64 2.98 8.91
CA ALA A 354 -1.65 3.95 8.52
C ALA A 354 -1.21 4.77 7.30
N ASN A 355 0.03 5.28 7.30
CA ASN A 355 0.59 6.02 6.16
C ASN A 355 0.70 5.15 4.89
N GLU A 356 1.15 3.89 5.01
CA GLU A 356 1.24 2.95 3.88
C GLU A 356 -0.11 2.63 3.25
N ASN A 357 -1.20 2.78 4.01
CA ASN A 357 -2.58 2.51 3.58
C ASN A 357 -3.40 3.78 3.28
N GLY A 358 -2.75 4.95 3.16
CA GLY A 358 -3.41 6.22 2.83
C GLY A 358 -4.27 6.79 3.96
N LEU A 359 -4.12 6.29 5.19
CA LEU A 359 -4.76 6.82 6.39
C LEU A 359 -3.76 7.75 7.09
N GLU A 360 -3.89 9.04 6.84
CA GLU A 360 -2.98 10.01 7.45
C GLU A 360 -3.20 10.10 8.97
N VAL A 361 -2.13 9.89 9.73
CA VAL A 361 -2.09 10.16 11.17
C VAL A 361 -1.77 11.63 11.39
N GLY A 362 -2.64 12.32 12.13
CA GLY A 362 -2.51 13.74 12.42
C GLY A 362 -1.19 14.11 13.11
N HIS A 363 -0.64 15.29 12.80
CA HIS A 363 0.62 15.76 13.36
C HIS A 363 0.58 15.92 14.89
N THR A 364 -0.55 16.36 15.45
CA THR A 364 -0.73 16.48 16.90
C THR A 364 -0.49 15.15 17.60
N PHE A 365 -1.00 14.06 17.03
CA PHE A 365 -0.80 12.72 17.59
C PHE A 365 0.67 12.32 17.62
N LYS A 366 1.37 12.47 16.48
CA LYS A 366 2.79 12.14 16.37
C LYS A 366 3.61 12.92 17.41
N TRP A 367 3.29 14.21 17.54
CA TRP A 367 3.95 15.09 18.49
C TRP A 367 3.75 14.65 19.95
N TRP A 368 2.53 14.29 20.35
CA TRP A 368 2.27 13.80 21.72
C TRP A 368 2.98 12.48 22.03
N VAL A 369 3.11 11.58 21.04
CA VAL A 369 3.92 10.35 21.20
C VAL A 369 5.36 10.73 21.50
N ASP A 370 5.97 11.60 20.69
CA ASP A 370 7.37 12.00 20.88
C ASP A 370 7.58 12.74 22.22
N PHE A 371 6.63 13.60 22.61
CA PHE A 371 6.63 14.33 23.88
C PHE A 371 6.64 13.39 25.09
N LEU A 372 5.87 12.29 25.05
CA LEU A 372 5.75 11.35 26.17
C LEU A 372 6.91 10.37 26.33
N LEU A 373 7.81 10.27 25.34
CA LEU A 373 8.98 9.39 25.39
C LEU A 373 10.08 9.93 26.30
N ASP A 374 10.10 11.24 26.60
CA ASP A 374 11.12 11.83 27.46
C ASP A 374 10.89 11.51 28.94
N ALA A 375 11.31 10.32 29.36
CA ALA A 375 11.19 9.80 30.73
C ALA A 375 11.82 10.66 31.83
N HIS A 376 12.63 11.68 31.49
CA HIS A 376 13.38 12.48 32.46
C HIS A 376 12.73 13.82 32.81
N THR A 377 11.70 14.23 32.06
CA THR A 377 11.05 15.55 32.23
C THR A 377 9.65 15.41 32.79
N THR A 378 9.35 16.01 33.94
CA THR A 378 8.01 16.05 34.53
C THR A 378 7.07 16.97 33.73
N HIS A 379 6.00 16.43 33.16
CA HIS A 379 5.03 17.18 32.36
C HIS A 379 3.86 17.67 33.22
N LEU A 380 3.79 18.97 33.50
CA LEU A 380 2.74 19.55 34.35
C LEU A 380 1.60 20.10 33.50
N LEU A 381 0.37 19.63 33.75
CA LEU A 381 -0.83 20.26 33.19
C LEU A 381 -1.23 21.43 34.08
N ILE A 382 -1.24 22.64 33.53
CA ILE A 382 -1.60 23.87 34.22
C ILE A 382 -2.91 24.38 33.66
N THR A 383 -3.88 24.58 34.55
CA THR A 383 -5.19 25.11 34.19
C THR A 383 -5.76 25.93 35.36
N GLY A 384 -6.81 26.72 35.13
CA GLY A 384 -7.34 27.62 36.15
C GLY A 384 -7.93 28.90 35.54
N THR A 385 -8.02 29.98 36.30
CA THR A 385 -8.56 31.24 35.78
C THR A 385 -7.55 31.94 34.86
N ASN A 386 -7.99 32.37 33.66
CA ASN A 386 -7.11 32.85 32.58
C ASN A 386 -6.05 33.88 33.05
N ALA A 387 -6.45 34.85 33.88
CA ALA A 387 -5.54 35.88 34.38
C ALA A 387 -4.52 35.33 35.39
N ALA A 388 -4.93 34.41 36.27
CA ALA A 388 -4.06 33.81 37.27
C ALA A 388 -3.08 32.82 36.63
N THR A 389 -3.54 32.01 35.67
CA THR A 389 -2.73 31.06 34.90
C THR A 389 -1.68 31.78 34.05
N SER A 390 -2.08 32.79 33.26
CA SER A 390 -1.15 33.59 32.44
C SER A 390 -0.05 34.25 33.28
N SER A 391 -0.41 34.82 34.45
CA SER A 391 0.54 35.43 35.39
C SER A 391 1.49 34.41 36.03
N PHE A 392 0.98 33.22 36.37
CA PHE A 392 1.79 32.13 36.93
C PHE A 392 2.77 31.57 35.91
N VAL A 393 2.29 31.20 34.71
CA VAL A 393 3.11 30.65 33.63
C VAL A 393 4.20 31.64 33.25
N GLY A 394 3.86 32.91 33.03
CA GLY A 394 4.86 33.94 32.68
C GLY A 394 5.90 34.22 33.76
N SER A 395 5.68 33.81 35.02
CA SER A 395 6.72 33.87 36.05
C SER A 395 7.75 32.73 35.95
N ILE A 396 7.37 31.62 35.31
CA ILE A 396 8.18 30.41 35.16
C ILE A 396 8.87 30.37 33.79
N THR A 397 8.15 30.79 32.74
CA THR A 397 8.60 30.75 31.35
C THR A 397 9.10 32.10 30.84
N GLU A 398 8.95 33.19 31.59
CA GLU A 398 9.22 34.57 31.12
C GLU A 398 8.31 35.04 29.96
N GLU A 399 7.45 34.16 29.44
CA GLU A 399 6.50 34.38 28.36
C GLU A 399 5.06 34.26 28.89
N LYS A 400 4.19 35.23 28.56
CA LYS A 400 2.81 35.25 29.06
C LYS A 400 1.85 34.69 28.02
N VAL A 401 1.11 33.65 28.40
CA VAL A 401 0.01 33.14 27.58
C VAL A 401 -1.08 34.22 27.43
N PRO A 402 -1.65 34.44 26.23
CA PRO A 402 -2.74 35.39 26.02
C PRO A 402 -3.92 35.11 26.94
N GLN A 403 -4.55 36.13 27.52
CA GLN A 403 -5.61 35.93 28.54
C GLN A 403 -6.92 35.37 27.97
N ASN A 404 -7.14 35.38 26.66
CA ASN A 404 -8.35 34.83 26.03
C ASN A 404 -7.96 33.85 24.91
N HIS A 405 -7.06 32.92 25.22
CA HIS A 405 -6.66 31.90 24.27
C HIS A 405 -7.68 30.76 24.21
N GLU A 406 -7.85 30.16 23.03
CA GLU A 406 -8.67 28.95 22.82
C GLU A 406 -7.81 27.70 22.52
N THR A 407 -6.49 27.86 22.39
CA THR A 407 -5.54 26.80 22.03
C THR A 407 -4.68 26.38 23.22
N THR A 408 -4.23 25.12 23.25
CA THR A 408 -3.31 24.63 24.28
C THR A 408 -1.87 25.00 23.94
N PHE A 409 -1.13 25.54 24.91
CA PHE A 409 0.30 25.86 24.77
C PHE A 409 1.16 24.81 25.46
N VAL A 410 2.28 24.43 24.86
CA VAL A 410 3.27 23.54 25.49
C VAL A 410 4.64 24.21 25.53
N PHE A 411 5.12 24.49 26.73
CA PHE A 411 6.40 25.12 26.98
C PHE A 411 7.46 24.07 27.31
N ILE A 412 8.52 24.02 26.50
CA ILE A 412 9.62 23.07 26.61
C ILE A 412 10.93 23.85 26.62
N HIS A 413 11.85 23.50 27.52
CA HIS A 413 13.19 24.06 27.47
C HIS A 413 13.95 23.51 26.26
N ASP A 414 14.51 24.40 25.44
CA ASP A 414 15.42 24.08 24.34
C ASP A 414 16.42 25.23 24.15
N GLU A 415 17.64 24.91 23.72
CA GLU A 415 18.65 25.93 23.39
C GLU A 415 18.32 26.62 22.05
N GLU A 416 17.61 25.92 21.16
CA GLU A 416 17.13 26.48 19.89
C GLU A 416 15.70 27.03 20.03
N GLU A 417 15.56 28.35 19.86
CA GLU A 417 14.27 29.02 19.93
C GLU A 417 13.38 28.63 18.73
N SER A 418 12.20 28.07 19.01
CA SER A 418 11.19 27.82 18.00
C SER A 418 9.77 27.89 18.57
N ILE A 419 8.87 28.48 17.78
CA ILE A 419 7.44 28.52 18.09
C ILE A 419 6.70 27.92 16.90
N GLN A 420 5.88 26.91 17.16
CA GLN A 420 5.16 26.19 16.11
C GLN A 420 3.72 25.95 16.53
N GLN A 421 2.79 26.24 15.63
CA GLN A 421 1.42 25.76 15.73
C GLN A 421 1.33 24.39 15.07
N ILE A 422 0.84 23.40 15.81
CA ILE A 422 0.72 22.02 15.38
C ILE A 422 -0.78 21.70 15.33
N ALA A 423 -1.29 21.51 14.13
CA ALA A 423 -2.64 21.01 13.85
C ALA A 423 -2.53 19.66 13.13
N ASP A 424 -3.59 18.85 13.14
CA ASP A 424 -3.52 17.51 12.55
C ASP A 424 -3.16 17.49 11.05
N GLN A 425 -3.49 18.55 10.32
CA GLN A 425 -3.23 18.66 8.87
C GLN A 425 -1.91 19.35 8.53
N GLU A 426 -1.40 20.24 9.40
CA GLU A 426 -0.23 21.05 9.10
C GLU A 426 0.50 21.55 10.35
N ILE A 427 1.78 21.87 10.17
CA ILE A 427 2.63 22.51 11.17
C ILE A 427 3.05 23.87 10.63
N ILE A 428 2.70 24.94 11.34
CA ILE A 428 2.92 26.33 10.93
C ILE A 428 3.94 26.97 11.89
N PRO A 429 5.11 27.41 11.40
CA PRO A 429 6.05 28.20 12.21
C PRO A 429 5.45 29.57 12.58
N MET A 430 5.69 30.02 13.80
CA MET A 430 5.21 31.31 14.31
C MET A 430 6.38 32.20 14.75
N GLU A 431 6.22 33.52 14.58
CA GLU A 431 7.21 34.49 15.08
C GLU A 431 7.02 34.79 16.57
N THR A 432 5.78 34.83 17.06
CA THR A 432 5.43 35.11 18.46
C THR A 432 4.20 34.31 18.91
N ILE A 433 4.06 34.13 20.23
CA ILE A 433 2.90 33.47 20.84
C ILE A 433 1.58 34.24 20.65
N ASP A 434 1.64 35.56 20.44
CA ASP A 434 0.46 36.42 20.24
C ASP A 434 -0.29 36.11 18.93
N GLY A 435 0.39 35.49 17.95
CA GLY A 435 -0.25 35.04 16.70
C GLY A 435 -1.26 33.91 16.89
N ALA A 436 -1.29 33.27 18.06
CA ALA A 436 -2.09 32.09 18.35
C ALA A 436 -3.58 32.39 18.58
N GLU A 437 -3.98 33.67 18.67
CA GLU A 437 -5.39 34.10 18.79
C GLU A 437 -6.23 33.73 17.55
N GLN A 438 -5.59 33.46 16.41
CA GLN A 438 -6.25 33.04 15.16
C GLN A 438 -6.16 31.53 14.89
N SER A 439 -5.58 30.77 15.82
CA SER A 439 -5.42 29.32 15.68
C SER A 439 -6.76 28.62 15.70
N PRO A 440 -6.99 27.60 14.83
CA PRO A 440 -8.21 26.81 14.86
C PRO A 440 -8.33 26.05 16.17
N HIS A 441 -9.56 25.91 16.64
CA HIS A 441 -9.93 25.03 17.75
C HIS A 441 -9.33 23.63 17.50
N GLN A 442 -8.64 23.05 18.50
CA GLN A 442 -7.89 21.77 18.47
C GLN A 442 -6.40 21.78 18.06
N ALA A 443 -5.84 22.91 17.58
CA ALA A 443 -4.38 23.01 17.40
C ALA A 443 -3.67 23.22 18.76
N LEU A 444 -2.41 22.81 18.86
CA LEU A 444 -1.52 23.15 19.99
C LEU A 444 -0.38 24.06 19.53
N VAL A 445 0.15 24.87 20.44
CA VAL A 445 1.31 25.74 20.19
C VAL A 445 2.50 25.23 21.00
N GLU A 446 3.49 24.67 20.31
CA GLU A 446 4.79 24.33 20.91
C GLU A 446 5.64 25.60 21.02
N VAL A 447 6.17 25.85 22.22
CA VAL A 447 7.09 26.95 22.53
C VAL A 447 8.37 26.36 23.10
N LYS A 448 9.44 26.38 22.31
CA LYS A 448 10.79 25.95 22.68
C LYS A 448 11.69 27.16 22.80
N GLN A 449 12.23 27.38 24.00
CA GLN A 449 13.15 28.48 24.31
C GLN A 449 14.00 28.11 25.54
N PRO A 450 15.10 28.83 25.83
CA PRO A 450 15.96 28.53 26.98
C PRO A 450 15.33 28.93 28.32
N PHE A 451 14.30 28.20 28.75
CA PHE A 451 13.61 28.42 30.01
C PHE A 451 14.40 27.87 31.21
N MET A 452 15.13 28.73 31.91
CA MET A 452 16.04 28.35 33.01
C MET A 452 15.35 27.62 34.18
N PHE A 453 14.10 27.95 34.49
CA PHE A 453 13.36 27.26 35.55
C PHE A 453 13.02 25.82 35.14
N LEU A 454 12.53 25.63 33.91
CA LEU A 454 12.13 24.34 33.37
C LEU A 454 13.34 23.40 33.26
N GLU A 455 14.48 23.89 32.75
CA GLU A 455 15.73 23.12 32.69
C GLU A 455 16.19 22.67 34.08
N LYS A 456 16.29 23.60 35.03
CA LYS A 456 16.81 23.33 36.38
C LYS A 456 15.99 22.30 37.15
N HIS A 457 14.70 22.19 36.82
CA HIS A 457 13.76 21.34 37.52
C HIS A 457 13.28 20.15 36.68
N ASN A 458 13.85 19.94 35.49
CA ASN A 458 13.48 18.92 34.52
C ASN A 458 11.95 18.85 34.37
N CYS A 459 11.30 19.95 34.04
CA CYS A 459 9.85 19.98 33.85
C CYS A 459 9.44 20.71 32.57
N SER A 460 8.24 20.40 32.08
CA SER A 460 7.57 21.12 31.01
C SER A 460 6.15 21.47 31.41
N CYS A 461 5.54 22.41 30.70
CA CYS A 461 4.20 22.91 31.04
C CYS A 461 3.24 22.75 29.85
N ILE A 462 2.12 22.09 30.08
CA ILE A 462 0.97 22.05 29.18
C ILE A 462 -0.06 23.02 29.76
N VAL A 463 -0.39 24.09 29.03
CA VAL A 463 -1.28 25.15 29.50
C VAL A 463 -2.55 25.13 28.67
N THR A 464 -3.66 24.75 29.30
CA THR A 464 -4.98 24.70 28.64
C THR A 464 -5.76 25.99 28.88
N PRO A 465 -6.66 26.38 27.96
CA PRO A 465 -7.54 27.53 28.15
C PRO A 465 -8.46 27.39 29.38
N SER A 466 -8.86 28.52 30.00
CA SER A 466 -9.72 28.48 31.20
C SER A 466 -11.14 27.99 30.93
N PHE A 467 -11.79 27.54 31.99
CA PHE A 467 -13.08 26.85 31.98
C PHE A 467 -14.33 27.72 31.82
N THR A 468 -14.20 28.95 31.33
CA THR A 468 -15.34 29.87 31.24
C THR A 468 -16.04 29.77 29.89
N GLU A 469 -17.08 28.93 29.83
CA GLU A 469 -18.31 28.98 29.00
C GLU A 469 -18.78 27.59 28.55
N GLN A 470 -20.10 27.44 28.39
CA GLN A 470 -20.86 26.19 28.18
C GLN A 470 -20.45 25.33 26.95
N GLU A 471 -19.45 25.75 26.18
CA GLU A 471 -18.89 25.04 25.02
C GLU A 471 -17.60 24.26 25.37
N ALA A 472 -16.96 24.53 26.51
CA ALA A 472 -15.70 23.90 26.95
C ALA A 472 -15.83 22.44 27.46
N ARG A 473 -17.04 21.88 27.46
CA ARG A 473 -17.31 20.50 27.92
C ARG A 473 -16.77 19.42 26.99
N GLU A 474 -16.18 19.79 25.86
CA GLU A 474 -15.47 18.88 24.96
C GLU A 474 -14.15 19.52 24.51
N GLN A 475 -13.02 19.17 25.15
CA GLN A 475 -11.88 18.50 24.49
C GLN A 475 -10.55 18.66 25.25
N ASP A 476 -9.97 19.84 25.50
CA ASP A 476 -8.51 19.88 25.78
C ASP A 476 -8.04 19.41 27.17
N ALA A 477 -8.60 19.91 28.27
CA ALA A 477 -8.16 19.50 29.61
C ALA A 477 -8.43 18.01 29.89
N PHE A 478 -9.57 17.49 29.43
CA PHE A 478 -9.88 16.05 29.49
C PHE A 478 -8.99 15.21 28.57
N LYS A 479 -8.64 15.73 27.39
CA LYS A 479 -7.79 15.06 26.41
C LYS A 479 -6.33 14.98 26.89
N TYR A 480 -5.83 16.01 27.57
CA TYR A 480 -4.43 16.11 27.96
C TYR A 480 -4.14 15.75 29.42
N ALA A 481 -5.13 15.75 30.32
CA ALA A 481 -4.94 15.28 31.70
C ALA A 481 -4.33 13.87 31.77
N PRO A 482 -4.79 12.87 30.97
CA PRO A 482 -4.16 11.56 30.93
C PRO A 482 -2.70 11.56 30.43
N LEU A 483 -2.18 12.65 29.85
CA LEU A 483 -0.81 12.73 29.34
C LEU A 483 0.15 13.38 30.35
N ALA A 484 -0.36 14.08 31.37
CA ALA A 484 0.46 14.83 32.32
C ALA A 484 0.85 14.02 33.57
N ASP A 485 2.00 14.37 34.15
CA ASP A 485 2.47 13.85 35.45
C ASP A 485 1.64 14.35 36.64
N GLY A 486 0.89 15.42 36.42
CA GLY A 486 -0.12 15.90 37.35
C GLY A 486 -0.73 17.21 36.91
N LEU A 487 -1.82 17.58 37.56
CA LEU A 487 -2.58 18.79 37.30
C LEU A 487 -2.31 19.82 38.40
N LEU A 488 -1.94 21.04 37.98
CA LEU A 488 -1.84 22.24 38.79
C LEU A 488 -2.99 23.18 38.46
N PHE A 489 -3.92 23.31 39.40
CA PHE A 489 -5.03 24.25 39.28
C PHE A 489 -4.68 25.60 39.89
N VAL A 490 -4.65 26.66 39.08
CA VAL A 490 -4.20 28.01 39.45
C VAL A 490 -5.40 28.93 39.67
N LEU A 491 -5.48 29.50 40.87
CA LEU A 491 -6.55 30.42 41.28
C LEU A 491 -5.97 31.77 41.69
N ASP A 492 -6.70 32.86 41.49
CA ASP A 492 -6.36 34.14 42.11
C ASP A 492 -6.74 34.12 43.60
N ALA A 493 -5.90 34.71 44.46
CA ALA A 493 -6.17 34.87 45.89
C ALA A 493 -7.48 35.57 46.24
N LYS A 494 -8.07 36.32 45.30
CA LYS A 494 -9.35 37.02 45.46
C LYS A 494 -10.56 36.18 45.04
N GLU A 495 -10.33 35.04 44.40
CA GLU A 495 -11.34 34.15 43.85
C GLU A 495 -11.48 32.90 44.72
N SER A 496 -12.69 32.33 44.74
CA SER A 496 -12.96 31.04 45.36
C SER A 496 -13.26 30.03 44.27
N LEU A 497 -12.85 28.77 44.47
CA LEU A 497 -13.21 27.67 43.57
C LEU A 497 -14.74 27.60 43.41
N LEU A 498 -15.21 27.74 42.17
CA LEU A 498 -16.63 27.68 41.83
C LEU A 498 -17.12 26.22 41.84
N ASP A 499 -18.42 26.02 42.08
CA ASP A 499 -19.01 24.67 42.06
C ASP A 499 -18.84 23.99 40.68
N GLU A 500 -18.93 24.75 39.59
CA GLU A 500 -18.73 24.25 38.22
C GLU A 500 -17.28 23.82 37.96
N GLU A 501 -16.28 24.58 38.45
CA GLU A 501 -14.86 24.22 38.36
C GLU A 501 -14.55 22.97 39.19
N ARG A 502 -15.22 22.85 40.34
CA ARG A 502 -15.11 21.70 41.24
C ARG A 502 -15.70 20.43 40.61
N GLU A 503 -16.88 20.50 40.01
CA GLU A 503 -17.49 19.39 39.25
C GLU A 503 -16.57 18.95 38.11
N LEU A 504 -15.99 19.90 37.38
CA LEU A 504 -15.06 19.58 36.30
C LEU A 504 -13.80 18.84 36.77
N LEU A 505 -13.19 19.30 37.86
CA LEU A 505 -12.02 18.62 38.43
C LEU A 505 -12.36 17.21 38.93
N LEU A 506 -13.59 16.99 39.40
CA LEU A 506 -14.08 15.66 39.74
C LEU A 506 -14.25 14.79 38.48
N GLU A 507 -14.80 15.32 37.40
CA GLU A 507 -14.91 14.61 36.12
C GLU A 507 -13.53 14.26 35.55
N ILE A 508 -12.55 15.17 35.62
CA ILE A 508 -11.15 14.90 35.21
C ILE A 508 -10.57 13.76 36.05
N LYS A 509 -10.82 13.77 37.37
CA LYS A 509 -10.38 12.69 38.27
C LYS A 509 -11.04 11.35 37.96
N GLU A 510 -12.28 11.34 37.49
CA GLU A 510 -12.93 10.10 37.03
C GLU A 510 -12.31 9.57 35.73
N HIS A 511 -11.94 10.46 34.80
CA HIS A 511 -11.31 10.09 33.52
C HIS A 511 -9.82 9.75 33.64
N ALA A 512 -9.11 10.40 34.57
CA ALA A 512 -7.67 10.27 34.78
C ALA A 512 -7.35 10.05 36.28
N PRO A 513 -7.76 8.90 36.86
CA PRO A 513 -7.69 8.65 38.31
C PRO A 513 -6.28 8.66 38.89
N ASN A 514 -5.27 8.40 38.06
CA ASN A 514 -3.86 8.39 38.47
C ASN A 514 -3.18 9.76 38.34
N THR A 515 -3.88 10.78 37.84
CA THR A 515 -3.30 12.13 37.69
C THR A 515 -3.52 12.92 38.99
N PRO A 516 -2.45 13.22 39.76
CA PRO A 516 -2.60 13.95 41.00
C PRO A 516 -3.00 15.40 40.74
N VAL A 517 -3.92 15.92 41.55
CA VAL A 517 -4.44 17.30 41.44
C VAL A 517 -3.96 18.11 42.63
N HIS A 518 -3.22 19.20 42.37
CA HIS A 518 -2.74 20.14 43.38
C HIS A 518 -3.10 21.58 42.98
N PHE A 519 -3.07 22.50 43.95
CA PHE A 519 -3.59 23.85 43.76
C PHE A 519 -2.53 24.91 44.02
N VAL A 520 -2.56 25.99 43.24
CA VAL A 520 -1.73 27.18 43.43
C VAL A 520 -2.66 28.38 43.63
N ILE A 521 -2.54 29.05 44.77
CA ILE A 521 -3.20 30.33 45.03
C ILE A 521 -2.22 31.44 44.66
N ASN A 522 -2.45 32.04 43.50
CA ASN A 522 -1.62 33.07 42.90
C ASN A 522 -1.99 34.48 43.42
N ASN A 523 -1.10 35.47 43.23
CA ASN A 523 -1.33 36.89 43.58
C ASN A 523 -1.53 37.20 45.08
N MET A 524 -0.93 36.41 45.97
CA MET A 524 -1.02 36.56 47.44
C MET A 524 -0.36 37.84 48.01
N ASP A 525 0.44 38.58 47.22
CA ASP A 525 1.24 39.74 47.64
C ASP A 525 0.45 41.02 47.90
N SER A 526 -0.75 41.19 47.33
CA SER A 526 -1.29 42.56 47.24
C SER A 526 -1.80 43.14 48.57
N LEU A 527 -2.13 42.34 49.60
CA LEU A 527 -2.79 42.84 50.82
C LEU A 527 -2.57 42.03 52.13
N TYR A 528 -1.78 40.95 52.16
CA TYR A 528 -1.82 39.97 53.26
C TYR A 528 -0.49 39.79 54.02
N ASN A 529 -0.55 39.69 55.35
CA ASN A 529 0.59 39.28 56.18
C ASN A 529 0.73 37.74 56.21
N GLN A 530 1.89 37.21 56.65
CA GLN A 530 2.16 35.77 56.67
C GLN A 530 1.08 34.95 57.41
N ALA A 531 0.56 35.45 58.53
CA ALA A 531 -0.53 34.81 59.26
C ALA A 531 -1.86 34.74 58.47
N THR A 532 -2.12 35.72 57.60
CA THR A 532 -3.31 35.73 56.73
C THR A 532 -3.14 34.80 55.54
N ILE A 533 -1.93 34.72 54.97
CA ILE A 533 -1.57 33.75 53.93
C ILE A 533 -1.78 32.31 54.43
N GLU A 534 -1.27 31.99 55.63
CA GLU A 534 -1.45 30.67 56.26
C GLU A 534 -2.93 30.37 56.53
N ARG A 535 -3.72 31.36 56.94
CA ARG A 535 -5.16 31.19 57.19
C ARG A 535 -5.93 30.88 55.90
N ILE A 536 -5.72 31.67 54.85
CA ILE A 536 -6.40 31.49 53.55
C ILE A 536 -6.03 30.13 52.96
N THR A 537 -4.76 29.76 53.00
CA THR A 537 -4.28 28.46 52.50
C THR A 537 -4.97 27.30 53.24
N LYS A 538 -5.02 27.34 54.58
CA LYS A 538 -5.69 26.30 55.39
C LYS A 538 -7.21 26.25 55.20
N GLU A 539 -7.85 27.41 55.04
CA GLU A 539 -9.28 27.49 54.74
C GLU A 539 -9.58 26.85 53.37
N PHE A 540 -8.73 27.11 52.38
CA PHE A 540 -8.85 26.51 51.05
C PHE A 540 -8.60 24.99 51.08
N GLU A 541 -7.53 24.53 51.73
CA GLU A 541 -7.25 23.10 51.96
C GLU A 541 -8.44 22.38 52.61
N ALA A 542 -9.04 22.98 53.64
CA ALA A 542 -10.22 22.43 54.30
C ALA A 542 -11.44 22.36 53.38
N SER A 543 -11.58 23.30 52.44
CA SER A 543 -12.71 23.35 51.50
C SER A 543 -12.62 22.27 50.41
N ILE A 544 -11.41 21.96 49.93
CA ILE A 544 -11.19 20.95 48.88
C ILE A 544 -10.96 19.54 49.43
N GLY A 545 -10.56 19.40 50.70
CA GLY A 545 -10.11 18.13 51.28
C GLY A 545 -11.16 17.02 51.32
N ALA A 546 -12.45 17.35 51.21
CA ALA A 546 -13.52 16.34 51.07
C ALA A 546 -13.44 15.59 49.72
N ASP A 547 -13.04 16.30 48.66
CA ASP A 547 -13.03 15.79 47.28
C ASP A 547 -11.63 15.39 46.83
N PHE A 548 -10.62 16.12 47.31
CA PHE A 548 -9.20 15.94 46.99
C PHE A 548 -8.38 15.79 48.27
N PRO A 549 -8.50 14.64 48.98
CA PRO A 549 -7.84 14.45 50.27
C PRO A 549 -6.30 14.39 50.20
N GLN A 550 -5.73 14.18 49.01
CA GLN A 550 -4.29 14.14 48.76
C GLN A 550 -3.77 15.44 48.11
N ALA A 551 -4.65 16.43 47.87
CA ALA A 551 -4.23 17.69 47.28
C ALA A 551 -3.42 18.53 48.27
N HIS A 552 -2.41 19.20 47.75
CA HIS A 552 -1.62 20.19 48.47
C HIS A 552 -1.83 21.55 47.82
N VAL A 553 -1.70 22.61 48.64
CA VAL A 553 -1.97 23.98 48.21
C VAL A 553 -0.70 24.81 48.39
N LEU A 554 -0.25 25.48 47.32
CA LEU A 554 0.86 26.41 47.35
C LEU A 554 0.35 27.85 47.28
N ALA A 555 0.66 28.66 48.28
CA ALA A 555 0.54 30.11 48.17
C ALA A 555 1.74 30.63 47.35
N TYR A 556 1.47 31.20 46.19
CA TYR A 556 2.49 31.65 45.25
C TYR A 556 2.39 33.15 44.98
N THR A 557 3.51 33.80 44.66
CA THR A 557 3.41 35.14 44.09
C THR A 557 4.41 35.51 43.01
N PRO A 558 3.95 36.10 41.87
CA PRO A 558 4.79 36.30 40.69
C PRO A 558 5.73 37.51 40.76
N HIS A 559 5.46 38.51 41.62
CA HIS A 559 6.09 39.83 41.54
C HIS A 559 7.38 39.97 42.35
N TYR A 560 7.61 39.09 43.34
CA TYR A 560 8.87 38.97 44.07
C TYR A 560 9.54 37.65 43.71
N VAL A 561 10.12 37.57 42.52
CA VAL A 561 11.01 36.48 42.12
C VAL A 561 12.31 36.57 42.93
N SER A 562 12.26 36.23 44.21
CA SER A 562 13.43 35.94 45.00
C SER A 562 13.81 34.48 44.76
N SER A 563 15.10 34.13 44.90
CA SER A 563 15.56 32.74 44.81
C SER A 563 14.85 31.79 45.78
N GLN A 564 14.16 32.32 46.79
CA GLN A 564 13.41 31.57 47.79
C GLN A 564 12.04 31.12 47.27
N HIS A 565 11.27 31.98 46.59
CA HIS A 565 9.92 31.61 46.09
C HIS A 565 9.96 30.64 44.90
N HIS A 566 10.94 30.79 43.99
CA HIS A 566 11.21 29.75 42.99
C HIS A 566 11.70 28.46 43.64
N GLY A 567 12.41 28.55 44.78
CA GLY A 567 12.79 27.39 45.59
C GLY A 567 11.58 26.67 46.20
N ASP A 568 10.60 27.42 46.72
CA ASP A 568 9.37 26.87 47.30
C ASP A 568 8.50 26.19 46.24
N LEU A 569 8.33 26.81 45.05
CA LEU A 569 7.64 26.19 43.92
C LEU A 569 8.37 24.93 43.43
N ALA A 570 9.70 24.98 43.31
CA ALA A 570 10.49 23.82 42.93
C ALA A 570 10.38 22.67 43.93
N GLN A 571 10.39 22.99 45.23
CA GLN A 571 10.20 22.01 46.29
C GLN A 571 8.78 21.44 46.25
N PHE A 572 7.77 22.26 45.98
CA PHE A 572 6.39 21.84 45.82
C PHE A 572 6.22 20.89 44.63
N ILE A 573 6.80 21.24 43.47
CA ILE A 573 6.75 20.37 42.28
C ILE A 573 7.43 19.04 42.59
N LYS A 574 8.62 19.08 43.18
CA LYS A 574 9.39 17.87 43.53
C LYS A 574 8.70 17.01 44.58
N ALA A 575 7.97 17.59 45.53
CA ALA A 575 7.30 16.83 46.58
C ALA A 575 6.02 16.14 46.10
N ASN A 576 5.37 16.69 45.07
CA ASN A 576 4.02 16.28 44.64
C ASN A 576 3.98 15.53 43.31
N PHE A 577 4.93 15.79 42.40
CA PHE A 577 4.90 15.25 41.02
C PHE A 577 6.16 14.46 40.64
N TYR A 578 7.18 14.43 41.50
CA TYR A 578 8.41 13.70 41.18
C TYR A 578 8.26 12.20 41.45
N TYR A 579 8.38 11.41 40.39
CA TYR A 579 8.53 9.96 40.46
C TYR A 579 10.00 9.58 40.36
N ASP A 580 10.44 8.53 41.06
CA ASP A 580 11.80 7.99 40.89
C ASP A 580 11.93 7.52 39.42
N PRO A 581 12.87 8.08 38.64
CA PRO A 581 13.04 7.74 37.23
C PRO A 581 13.42 6.26 37.02
N ASN A 582 13.80 5.53 38.06
CA ASN A 582 14.37 4.20 37.92
C ASN A 582 13.36 3.04 37.88
N GLU A 583 12.04 3.24 38.04
CA GLU A 583 11.05 2.16 37.78
C GLU A 583 9.58 2.65 37.74
N VAL A 584 9.13 3.41 38.75
CA VAL A 584 7.70 3.75 38.92
C VAL A 584 7.20 4.80 37.91
N GLY A 585 8.03 5.80 37.58
CA GLY A 585 7.66 6.86 36.62
C GLY A 585 7.55 6.36 35.17
N VAL A 586 8.32 5.34 34.80
CA VAL A 586 8.32 4.75 33.45
C VAL A 586 7.06 3.93 33.21
N GLU A 587 6.60 3.16 34.21
CA GLU A 587 5.38 2.36 34.09
C GLU A 587 4.13 3.23 33.96
N GLU A 588 4.02 4.32 34.74
CA GLU A 588 2.86 5.21 34.64
C GLU A 588 2.81 5.92 33.29
N ARG A 589 3.95 6.36 32.75
CA ARG A 589 4.02 6.93 31.38
C ARG A 589 3.64 5.94 30.30
N ALA A 590 4.07 4.69 30.42
CA ALA A 590 3.64 3.63 29.53
C ALA A 590 2.11 3.46 29.54
N ARG A 591 1.45 3.57 30.70
CA ARG A 591 -0.03 3.56 30.80
C ARG A 591 -0.69 4.78 30.15
N ARG A 592 -0.06 5.95 30.20
CA ARG A 592 -0.57 7.15 29.51
C ARG A 592 -0.51 7.00 27.99
N LEU A 593 0.60 6.48 27.47
CA LEU A 593 0.72 6.12 26.05
C LEU A 593 -0.34 5.09 25.62
N LEU A 594 -0.65 4.12 26.48
CA LEU A 594 -1.69 3.11 26.22
C LEU A 594 -3.06 3.76 25.93
N PHE A 595 -3.50 4.70 26.78
CA PHE A 595 -4.74 5.44 26.56
C PHE A 595 -4.72 6.21 25.24
N PHE A 596 -3.58 6.82 24.91
CA PHE A 596 -3.44 7.58 23.68
C PHE A 596 -3.50 6.69 22.43
N ILE A 597 -2.88 5.50 22.47
CA ILE A 597 -2.95 4.51 21.39
C ILE A 597 -4.38 3.99 21.21
N GLN A 598 -5.13 3.75 22.29
CA GLN A 598 -6.55 3.37 22.21
C GLN A 598 -7.37 4.39 21.40
N ASN A 599 -7.22 5.68 21.73
CA ASN A 599 -7.91 6.75 21.03
C ASN A 599 -7.49 6.86 19.57
N MET A 600 -6.20 6.68 19.29
CA MET A 600 -5.67 6.64 17.91
C MET A 600 -6.32 5.52 17.09
N LEU A 601 -6.32 4.29 17.59
CA LEU A 601 -6.88 3.15 16.88
C LEU A 601 -8.37 3.35 16.60
N LYS A 602 -9.12 3.92 17.56
CA LYS A 602 -10.52 4.29 17.36
C LYS A 602 -10.68 5.34 16.25
N SER A 603 -9.85 6.39 16.26
CA SER A 603 -9.89 7.45 15.24
C SER A 603 -9.54 6.93 13.84
N LEU A 604 -8.61 5.97 13.72
CA LEU A 604 -8.23 5.37 12.43
C LEU A 604 -9.36 4.53 11.83
N VAL A 605 -10.09 3.78 12.68
CA VAL A 605 -11.29 3.05 12.26
C VAL A 605 -12.36 4.02 11.75
N GLU A 606 -12.60 5.11 12.47
CA GLU A 606 -13.57 6.14 12.10
C GLU A 606 -13.16 6.85 10.80
N LYS A 607 -11.91 7.28 10.68
CA LYS A 607 -11.36 7.95 9.49
C LYS A 607 -11.47 7.07 8.25
N ARG A 608 -11.18 5.77 8.36
CA ARG A 608 -11.35 4.82 7.25
C ARG A 608 -12.80 4.74 6.77
N ASN A 609 -13.76 4.68 7.69
CA ASN A 609 -15.19 4.68 7.33
C ASN A 609 -15.62 6.02 6.71
N GLN A 610 -15.11 7.14 7.22
CA GLN A 610 -15.35 8.47 6.66
C GLN A 610 -14.80 8.60 5.24
N THR A 611 -13.57 8.13 4.98
CA THR A 611 -12.97 8.12 3.64
C THR A 611 -13.79 7.27 2.67
N GLU A 612 -14.24 6.08 3.07
CA GLU A 612 -15.10 5.24 2.24
C GLU A 612 -16.42 5.94 1.89
N ASN A 613 -17.09 6.54 2.89
CA ASN A 613 -18.33 7.27 2.67
C ASN A 613 -18.12 8.51 1.78
N HIS A 614 -17.05 9.28 2.00
CA HIS A 614 -16.71 10.44 1.18
C HIS A 614 -16.45 10.06 -0.28
N LEU A 615 -15.75 8.94 -0.54
CA LEU A 615 -15.56 8.43 -1.89
C LEU A 615 -16.91 8.07 -2.54
N ILE A 616 -17.79 7.39 -1.82
CA ILE A 616 -19.13 7.04 -2.31
C ILE A 616 -19.94 8.30 -2.64
N GLU A 617 -19.94 9.29 -1.76
CA GLU A 617 -20.66 10.55 -1.94
C GLU A 617 -20.08 11.36 -3.11
N SER A 618 -18.75 11.45 -3.22
CA SER A 618 -18.05 12.13 -4.30
C SER A 618 -18.31 11.49 -5.66
N ILE A 619 -18.26 10.16 -5.76
CA ILE A 619 -18.62 9.42 -6.99
C ILE A 619 -20.05 9.75 -7.39
N LYS A 620 -21.00 9.63 -6.46
CA LYS A 620 -22.42 9.87 -6.73
C LYS A 620 -22.69 11.32 -7.16
N TRP A 621 -22.04 12.28 -6.52
CA TRP A 621 -22.17 13.69 -6.87
C TRP A 621 -21.60 13.97 -8.26
N ASN A 622 -20.40 13.44 -8.57
CA ASN A 622 -19.80 13.58 -9.90
C ASN A 622 -20.63 12.89 -10.99
N GLU A 623 -21.25 11.75 -10.71
CA GLU A 623 -22.19 11.08 -11.64
C GLU A 623 -23.42 11.96 -11.93
N ASP A 624 -24.01 12.62 -10.93
CA ASP A 624 -25.12 13.57 -11.14
C ASP A 624 -24.66 14.80 -11.96
N MET A 625 -23.46 15.33 -11.66
CA MET A 625 -22.88 16.44 -12.42
C MET A 625 -22.59 16.06 -13.87
N LEU A 626 -22.09 14.85 -14.12
CA LEU A 626 -21.83 14.32 -15.45
C LEU A 626 -23.12 14.25 -16.28
N VAL A 627 -24.22 13.78 -15.70
CA VAL A 627 -25.53 13.73 -16.37
C VAL A 627 -26.00 15.14 -16.75
N ARG A 628 -25.83 16.12 -15.84
CA ARG A 628 -26.21 17.52 -16.08
C ARG A 628 -25.35 18.18 -17.15
N LEU A 629 -24.03 17.97 -17.12
CA LEU A 629 -23.10 18.51 -18.11
C LEU A 629 -23.39 17.95 -19.50
N ASN A 630 -23.62 16.64 -19.63
CA ASN A 630 -24.01 16.02 -20.90
C ASN A 630 -25.36 16.56 -21.39
N GLY A 631 -26.34 16.70 -20.50
CA GLY A 631 -27.62 17.31 -20.82
C GLY A 631 -27.48 18.76 -21.30
N PHE A 632 -26.55 19.51 -20.72
CA PHE A 632 -26.27 20.88 -21.14
C PHE A 632 -25.56 20.93 -22.49
N LEU A 633 -24.57 20.07 -22.73
CA LEU A 633 -23.92 19.95 -24.04
C LEU A 633 -24.93 19.68 -25.16
N HIS A 634 -25.86 18.75 -24.95
CA HIS A 634 -26.95 18.48 -25.90
C HIS A 634 -27.86 19.70 -26.12
N ARG A 635 -28.17 20.46 -25.06
CA ARG A 635 -28.93 21.71 -25.22
C ARG A 635 -28.18 22.74 -26.06
N VAL A 636 -26.85 22.83 -25.94
CA VAL A 636 -26.03 23.72 -26.79
C VAL A 636 -26.01 23.23 -28.24
N ASP A 637 -25.94 21.92 -28.48
CA ASP A 637 -26.09 21.33 -29.82
C ASP A 637 -27.47 21.66 -30.44
N ASP A 638 -28.54 21.53 -29.66
CA ASP A 638 -29.90 21.85 -30.11
C ASP A 638 -30.06 23.34 -30.44
N LEU A 639 -29.49 24.23 -29.61
CA LEU A 639 -29.48 25.67 -29.86
C LEU A 639 -28.72 26.01 -31.15
N GLU A 640 -27.55 25.40 -31.36
CA GLU A 640 -26.79 25.59 -32.60
C GLU A 640 -27.62 25.22 -33.83
N GLN A 641 -28.22 24.02 -33.84
CA GLN A 641 -29.03 23.55 -34.97
C GLN A 641 -30.26 24.44 -35.20
N GLU A 642 -30.94 24.85 -34.12
CA GLU A 642 -32.09 25.75 -34.21
C GLU A 642 -31.70 27.09 -34.82
N LYS A 643 -30.62 27.72 -34.32
CA LYS A 643 -30.17 29.03 -34.81
C LYS A 643 -29.60 28.94 -36.22
N ALA A 644 -28.86 27.89 -36.55
CA ALA A 644 -28.40 27.64 -37.91
C ALA A 644 -29.57 27.57 -38.89
N SER A 645 -30.58 26.74 -38.58
CA SER A 645 -31.77 26.58 -39.41
C SER A 645 -32.57 27.88 -39.56
N SER A 646 -32.81 28.60 -38.44
CA SER A 646 -33.56 29.87 -38.42
C SER A 646 -32.87 30.94 -39.27
N ILE A 647 -31.59 31.20 -38.99
CA ILE A 647 -30.82 32.28 -39.59
C ILE A 647 -30.60 32.05 -41.10
N VAL A 648 -30.25 30.81 -41.49
CA VAL A 648 -30.07 30.42 -42.90
C VAL A 648 -31.39 30.50 -43.67
N SER A 649 -32.48 30.02 -43.08
CA SER A 649 -33.82 30.09 -43.70
C SER A 649 -34.28 31.53 -43.91
N ALA A 650 -34.02 32.41 -42.93
CA ALA A 650 -34.34 33.83 -43.05
C ALA A 650 -33.54 34.50 -44.18
N TYR A 651 -32.24 34.20 -44.30
CA TYR A 651 -31.40 34.67 -45.41
C TYR A 651 -31.94 34.19 -46.76
N HIS A 652 -32.24 32.89 -46.85
CA HIS A 652 -32.79 32.26 -48.06
C HIS A 652 -34.08 32.93 -48.51
N GLY A 653 -34.99 33.22 -47.57
CA GLY A 653 -36.25 33.90 -47.83
C GLY A 653 -36.08 35.29 -48.46
N ILE A 654 -35.12 36.09 -47.97
CA ILE A 654 -34.81 37.41 -48.56
C ILE A 654 -34.35 37.27 -50.01
N LYS A 655 -33.47 36.30 -50.28
CA LYS A 655 -32.94 36.02 -51.61
C LYS A 655 -34.06 35.57 -52.57
N GLU A 656 -34.92 34.65 -52.13
CA GLU A 656 -36.06 34.19 -52.92
C GLU A 656 -37.03 35.32 -53.28
N ASP A 657 -37.33 36.20 -52.32
CA ASP A 657 -38.24 37.32 -52.52
C ASP A 657 -37.74 38.30 -53.58
N ILE A 658 -36.43 38.58 -53.57
CA ILE A 658 -35.80 39.42 -54.59
C ILE A 658 -35.76 38.71 -55.93
N SER A 659 -35.43 37.42 -55.96
CA SER A 659 -35.47 36.60 -57.16
C SER A 659 -36.85 36.61 -57.82
N LYS A 660 -37.93 36.41 -57.06
CA LYS A 660 -39.33 36.48 -57.54
C LYS A 660 -39.68 37.86 -58.10
N LYS A 661 -39.25 38.94 -57.45
CA LYS A 661 -39.45 40.32 -57.94
C LYS A 661 -38.71 40.56 -59.26
N LEU A 662 -37.48 40.09 -59.38
CA LEU A 662 -36.66 40.25 -60.59
C LEU A 662 -37.14 39.40 -61.77
N LYS A 663 -37.56 38.15 -61.54
CA LYS A 663 -38.16 37.28 -62.57
C LYS A 663 -39.34 37.92 -63.27
N ASN A 664 -40.10 38.76 -62.56
CA ASN A 664 -41.23 39.51 -63.12
C ASN A 664 -40.83 40.84 -63.77
N LYS A 665 -39.79 41.51 -63.25
CA LYS A 665 -39.42 42.87 -63.64
C LYS A 665 -38.46 42.94 -64.82
N ILE A 666 -37.47 42.03 -64.88
CA ILE A 666 -36.46 41.99 -65.96
C ILE A 666 -37.14 41.82 -67.33
N PRO A 667 -38.06 40.85 -67.57
CA PRO A 667 -38.74 40.73 -68.85
C PRO A 667 -39.51 42.01 -69.26
N ARG A 668 -40.08 42.74 -68.29
CA ARG A 668 -40.79 44.00 -68.56
C ARG A 668 -39.83 45.11 -68.97
N LEU A 669 -38.65 45.20 -68.35
CA LEU A 669 -37.60 46.15 -68.73
C LEU A 669 -37.07 45.87 -70.13
N LEU A 670 -36.82 44.59 -70.44
CA LEU A 670 -36.38 44.16 -71.77
C LEU A 670 -37.43 44.49 -72.83
N LYS A 671 -38.71 44.13 -72.62
CA LYS A 671 -39.82 44.47 -73.53
C LYS A 671 -39.98 45.98 -73.74
N LYS A 672 -39.82 46.79 -72.69
CA LYS A 672 -39.90 48.26 -72.75
C LYS A 672 -38.76 48.88 -73.59
N SER A 673 -37.73 48.11 -73.93
CA SER A 673 -36.66 48.58 -74.84
C SER A 673 -37.13 48.69 -76.29
N SER A 674 -38.35 48.23 -76.61
CA SER A 674 -39.01 48.49 -77.89
C SER A 674 -39.23 49.99 -78.16
N GLU A 675 -39.33 50.81 -77.11
CA GLU A 675 -39.45 52.28 -77.18
C GLU A 675 -38.21 52.97 -77.78
N LEU A 676 -37.06 52.30 -77.75
CA LEU A 676 -35.80 52.83 -78.31
C LEU A 676 -35.72 52.66 -79.84
N VAL A 677 -36.58 51.80 -80.41
CA VAL A 677 -36.71 51.66 -81.86
C VAL A 677 -37.55 52.83 -82.37
N LYS A 678 -37.01 53.62 -83.30
CA LYS A 678 -37.73 54.73 -83.96
C LYS A 678 -37.81 54.46 -85.47
N GLU A 679 -38.71 55.16 -86.15
CA GLU A 679 -38.84 55.02 -87.61
C GLU A 679 -37.56 55.42 -88.36
N ASP A 680 -36.73 56.31 -87.79
CA ASP A 680 -35.44 56.78 -88.35
C ASP A 680 -34.21 55.99 -87.86
N SER A 681 -34.41 54.85 -87.18
CA SER A 681 -33.30 54.04 -86.64
C SER A 681 -32.47 53.35 -87.73
N ASP A 682 -31.16 53.21 -87.50
CA ASP A 682 -30.28 52.42 -88.36
C ASP A 682 -30.43 50.92 -88.08
N PHE A 683 -31.34 50.27 -88.82
CA PHE A 683 -31.62 48.84 -88.66
C PHE A 683 -30.44 47.90 -89.01
N SER A 684 -29.33 48.42 -89.55
CA SER A 684 -28.11 47.63 -89.76
C SER A 684 -27.31 47.43 -88.47
N THR A 685 -27.43 48.34 -87.50
CA THR A 685 -26.71 48.32 -86.22
C THR A 685 -27.63 48.30 -84.99
N VAL A 686 -28.94 48.53 -85.17
CA VAL A 686 -29.93 48.68 -84.08
C VAL A 686 -29.95 47.52 -83.07
N HIS A 687 -29.69 46.29 -83.51
CA HIS A 687 -29.68 45.09 -82.66
C HIS A 687 -28.49 45.06 -81.69
N ILE A 688 -27.34 45.65 -82.07
CA ILE A 688 -26.15 45.79 -81.21
C ILE A 688 -26.42 46.88 -80.17
N GLU A 689 -26.94 48.04 -80.60
CA GLU A 689 -27.27 49.14 -79.70
C GLU A 689 -28.38 48.75 -78.73
N LEU A 690 -29.44 48.07 -79.20
CA LEU A 690 -30.50 47.55 -78.34
C LEU A 690 -29.99 46.52 -77.34
N ASN A 691 -29.07 45.62 -77.72
CA ASN A 691 -28.49 44.64 -76.78
C ASN A 691 -27.74 45.36 -75.66
N LYS A 692 -26.91 46.34 -76.03
CA LYS A 692 -26.16 47.17 -75.07
C LYS A 692 -27.11 47.94 -74.14
N GLN A 693 -28.12 48.61 -74.70
CA GLN A 693 -29.10 49.38 -73.93
C GLN A 693 -29.99 48.49 -73.06
N MET A 694 -30.34 47.28 -73.50
CA MET A 694 -31.08 46.31 -72.70
C MET A 694 -30.26 45.83 -71.50
N ASN A 695 -28.96 45.52 -71.69
CA ASN A 695 -28.06 45.22 -70.58
C ASN A 695 -27.92 46.40 -69.63
N MET A 696 -27.67 47.61 -70.15
CA MET A 696 -27.57 48.83 -69.33
C MET A 696 -28.84 49.07 -68.50
N ARG A 697 -30.03 48.92 -69.08
CA ARG A 697 -31.30 49.10 -68.35
C ARG A 697 -31.51 48.08 -67.23
N VAL A 698 -31.09 46.84 -67.44
CA VAL A 698 -31.16 45.80 -66.41
C VAL A 698 -30.13 46.08 -65.31
N GLU A 699 -28.91 46.44 -65.70
CA GLU A 699 -27.83 46.78 -64.76
C GLU A 699 -28.17 48.03 -63.93
N GLU A 700 -28.69 49.10 -64.54
CA GLU A 700 -29.15 50.29 -63.84
C GLU A 700 -30.25 49.96 -62.83
N HIS A 701 -31.24 49.15 -63.21
CA HIS A 701 -32.29 48.73 -62.27
C HIS A 701 -31.73 47.91 -61.11
N LEU A 702 -30.78 47.01 -61.39
CA LEU A 702 -30.16 46.20 -60.35
C LEU A 702 -29.32 47.05 -59.40
N GLN A 703 -28.51 47.98 -59.91
CA GLN A 703 -27.63 48.86 -59.12
C GLN A 703 -28.38 49.94 -58.34
N GLN A 704 -29.38 50.58 -58.94
CA GLN A 704 -30.04 51.76 -58.37
C GLN A 704 -31.31 51.41 -57.57
N ASP A 705 -32.02 50.34 -57.93
CA ASP A 705 -33.29 50.00 -57.27
C ASP A 705 -33.21 48.75 -56.39
N VAL A 706 -32.51 47.72 -56.85
CA VAL A 706 -32.58 46.37 -56.23
C VAL A 706 -31.50 46.20 -55.18
N LEU A 707 -30.24 46.48 -55.52
CA LEU A 707 -29.08 46.30 -54.65
C LEU A 707 -29.15 47.15 -53.38
N PRO A 708 -29.60 48.43 -53.40
CA PRO A 708 -29.76 49.21 -52.18
C PRO A 708 -30.82 48.62 -51.24
N LYS A 709 -31.94 48.14 -51.79
CA LYS A 709 -33.00 47.48 -51.00
C LYS A 709 -32.53 46.15 -50.45
N PHE A 710 -31.81 45.36 -51.25
CA PHE A 710 -31.25 44.10 -50.81
C PHE A 710 -30.25 44.31 -49.67
N ARG A 711 -29.38 45.32 -49.79
CA ARG A 711 -28.42 45.68 -48.74
C ARG A 711 -29.09 46.07 -47.43
N ILE A 712 -30.23 46.79 -47.49
CA ILE A 712 -31.02 47.11 -46.29
C ILE A 712 -31.57 45.81 -45.68
N SER A 713 -32.22 44.96 -46.48
CA SER A 713 -32.75 43.68 -45.98
C SER A 713 -31.68 42.76 -45.37
N LEU A 714 -30.47 42.74 -45.94
CA LEU A 714 -29.34 41.98 -45.38
C LEU A 714 -28.80 42.59 -44.09
N LYS A 715 -28.80 43.92 -43.95
CA LYS A 715 -28.43 44.58 -42.70
C LYS A 715 -29.44 44.30 -41.60
N ASP A 716 -30.73 44.36 -41.93
CA ASP A 716 -31.81 44.05 -41.00
C ASP A 716 -31.72 42.58 -40.56
N TRP A 717 -31.48 41.66 -41.49
CA TRP A 717 -31.23 40.24 -41.18
C TRP A 717 -30.04 40.05 -40.22
N ILE A 718 -28.88 40.69 -40.46
CA ILE A 718 -27.75 40.62 -39.53
C ILE A 718 -28.12 41.14 -38.14
N ALA A 719 -28.93 42.21 -38.06
CA ALA A 719 -29.36 42.77 -36.78
C ALA A 719 -30.26 41.78 -36.02
N THR A 720 -31.23 41.16 -36.71
CA THR A 720 -32.07 40.11 -36.12
C THR A 720 -31.27 38.89 -35.70
N SER A 721 -30.33 38.42 -36.53
CA SER A 721 -29.45 37.31 -36.16
C SER A 721 -28.58 37.63 -34.95
N ASN A 722 -28.10 38.87 -34.80
CA ASN A 722 -27.38 39.30 -33.60
C ASN A 722 -28.24 39.19 -32.34
N GLU A 723 -29.52 39.59 -32.41
CA GLU A 723 -30.45 39.45 -31.28
C GLU A 723 -30.68 37.96 -30.92
N GLU A 724 -30.83 37.08 -31.92
CA GLU A 724 -30.97 35.63 -31.69
C GLU A 724 -29.72 35.03 -31.04
N LEU A 725 -28.52 35.40 -31.50
CA LEU A 725 -27.25 34.90 -30.95
C LEU A 725 -26.96 35.45 -29.55
N ILE A 726 -27.33 36.71 -29.26
CA ILE A 726 -27.24 37.26 -27.89
C ILE A 726 -28.16 36.49 -26.95
N ALA A 727 -29.39 36.17 -27.38
CA ALA A 727 -30.30 35.36 -26.56
C ALA A 727 -29.70 33.98 -26.25
N SER A 728 -29.07 33.34 -27.24
CA SER A 728 -28.35 32.07 -27.02
C SER A 728 -27.18 32.20 -26.03
N GLN A 729 -26.40 33.28 -26.08
CA GLN A 729 -25.33 33.52 -25.10
C GLN A 729 -25.89 33.64 -23.68
N VAL A 730 -26.98 34.39 -23.49
CA VAL A 730 -27.63 34.57 -22.19
C VAL A 730 -28.17 33.24 -21.66
N ASP A 731 -28.81 32.43 -22.49
CA ASP A 731 -29.31 31.11 -22.13
C ASP A 731 -28.18 30.17 -21.67
N ILE A 732 -27.02 30.23 -22.33
CA ILE A 732 -25.83 29.43 -21.97
C ILE A 732 -25.26 29.90 -20.64
N GLU A 733 -25.14 31.22 -20.43
CA GLU A 733 -24.62 31.80 -19.18
C GLU A 733 -25.49 31.47 -17.98
N GLU A 734 -26.82 31.49 -18.12
CA GLU A 734 -27.75 31.18 -17.02
C GLU A 734 -27.57 29.73 -16.53
N VAL A 735 -27.44 28.78 -17.46
CA VAL A 735 -27.21 27.37 -17.11
C VAL A 735 -25.81 27.17 -16.51
N ALA A 736 -24.79 27.81 -17.08
CA ALA A 736 -23.43 27.77 -16.55
C ALA A 736 -23.36 28.30 -15.11
N GLU A 737 -24.06 29.40 -14.81
CA GLU A 737 -24.12 29.97 -13.46
C GLU A 737 -24.81 29.03 -12.46
N SER A 738 -25.88 28.34 -12.90
CA SER A 738 -26.55 27.33 -12.09
C SER A 738 -25.61 26.17 -11.73
N LEU A 739 -24.84 25.67 -12.70
CA LEU A 739 -23.85 24.62 -12.47
C LEU A 739 -22.69 25.09 -11.60
N ASN A 740 -22.19 26.32 -11.80
CA ASN A 740 -21.14 26.90 -10.94
C ASN A 740 -21.59 27.04 -9.48
N LYS A 741 -22.87 27.37 -9.23
CA LYS A 741 -23.43 27.35 -7.86
C LYS A 741 -23.43 25.95 -7.24
N MET A 742 -23.61 24.89 -8.04
CA MET A 742 -23.51 23.52 -7.56
C MET A 742 -22.06 23.13 -7.25
N TYR A 743 -21.10 23.59 -8.06
CA TYR A 743 -19.67 23.41 -7.81
C TYR A 743 -19.15 24.24 -6.61
N ASN A 744 -19.86 25.31 -6.23
CA ASN A 744 -19.39 26.31 -5.28
C ASN A 744 -18.09 27.01 -5.71
N GLU A 745 -17.81 27.01 -7.02
CA GLU A 745 -16.66 27.65 -7.66
C GLU A 745 -17.02 28.08 -9.08
N GLN A 746 -16.28 29.04 -9.63
CA GLN A 746 -16.50 29.54 -11.00
C GLN A 746 -15.78 28.66 -12.03
N LYS A 747 -16.28 27.43 -12.21
CA LYS A 747 -15.65 26.41 -13.06
C LYS A 747 -15.95 26.59 -14.55
N LEU A 748 -17.19 26.87 -14.91
CA LEU A 748 -17.67 26.99 -16.29
C LEU A 748 -17.73 28.46 -16.72
N THR A 749 -16.94 28.81 -17.74
CA THR A 749 -17.01 30.11 -18.41
C THR A 749 -17.20 29.90 -19.92
N LEU A 750 -18.44 30.08 -20.40
CA LEU A 750 -18.87 29.63 -21.73
C LEU A 750 -19.20 30.83 -22.64
N ALA A 751 -18.18 31.42 -23.26
CA ALA A 751 -18.34 32.55 -24.16
C ALA A 751 -18.36 32.13 -25.65
N CYS A 752 -19.43 32.47 -26.37
CA CYS A 752 -19.58 32.28 -27.81
C CYS A 752 -18.77 33.31 -28.64
N ASP A 753 -18.51 33.02 -29.92
CA ASP A 753 -17.70 33.89 -30.80
C ASP A 753 -18.54 34.86 -31.65
N PHE A 754 -18.78 36.06 -31.13
CA PHE A 754 -19.49 37.13 -31.84
C PHE A 754 -18.74 37.71 -33.05
N LYS A 755 -17.47 37.36 -33.32
CA LYS A 755 -16.73 37.84 -34.50
C LYS A 755 -17.39 37.43 -35.82
N VAL A 756 -18.14 36.33 -35.80
CA VAL A 756 -18.93 35.83 -36.95
C VAL A 756 -19.84 36.94 -37.51
N LEU A 757 -20.46 37.74 -36.65
CA LEU A 757 -21.34 38.84 -37.09
C LEU A 757 -20.58 39.99 -37.76
N ASP A 758 -19.36 40.28 -37.29
CA ASP A 758 -18.49 41.27 -37.91
C ASP A 758 -18.04 40.82 -39.31
N ASP A 759 -17.80 39.52 -39.47
CA ASP A 759 -17.49 38.90 -40.76
C ASP A 759 -18.68 38.97 -41.72
N TRP A 760 -19.89 38.67 -41.26
CA TRP A 760 -21.11 38.84 -42.07
C TRP A 760 -21.33 40.27 -42.51
N ARG A 761 -21.14 41.26 -41.62
CA ARG A 761 -21.23 42.70 -41.97
C ARG A 761 -20.23 43.08 -43.05
N ARG A 762 -18.99 42.59 -42.91
CA ARG A 762 -17.91 42.83 -43.87
C ARG A 762 -18.24 42.23 -45.23
N ASP A 763 -18.72 41.00 -45.25
CA ASP A 763 -19.03 40.25 -46.47
C ASP A 763 -20.25 40.78 -47.19
N VAL A 764 -21.33 41.11 -46.49
CA VAL A 764 -22.49 41.77 -47.08
C VAL A 764 -22.11 43.10 -47.74
N ASN A 765 -21.26 43.91 -47.09
CA ASN A 765 -20.78 45.16 -47.68
C ASN A 765 -19.87 44.92 -48.90
N ARG A 766 -19.00 43.90 -48.85
CA ARG A 766 -18.10 43.53 -49.96
C ARG A 766 -18.89 43.05 -51.17
N MET A 767 -19.86 42.16 -50.96
CA MET A 767 -20.73 41.62 -52.02
C MET A 767 -21.57 42.73 -52.64
N ALA A 768 -22.20 43.58 -51.82
CA ALA A 768 -23.06 44.66 -52.29
C ALA A 768 -22.33 45.75 -53.08
N ASN A 769 -21.01 45.89 -52.96
CA ASN A 769 -20.24 46.89 -53.71
C ASN A 769 -19.57 46.32 -54.98
N ARG A 770 -19.57 44.99 -55.18
CA ARG A 770 -18.81 44.31 -56.26
C ARG A 770 -19.68 43.57 -57.26
N VAL A 771 -21.01 43.75 -57.21
CA VAL A 771 -21.90 43.13 -58.20
C VAL A 771 -21.63 43.77 -59.56
N GLN A 772 -20.98 43.05 -60.46
CA GLN A 772 -20.86 43.39 -61.88
C GLN A 772 -21.58 42.32 -62.69
N LEU A 773 -22.41 42.75 -63.63
CA LEU A 773 -23.04 41.84 -64.59
C LEU A 773 -22.24 41.88 -65.88
N ASP A 774 -21.68 40.74 -66.26
CA ASP A 774 -21.12 40.57 -67.60
C ASP A 774 -22.23 40.75 -68.65
N GLU A 775 -21.94 41.48 -69.72
CA GLU A 775 -22.88 41.76 -70.80
C GLU A 775 -23.48 40.46 -71.35
N GLU A 776 -24.80 40.34 -71.29
CA GLU A 776 -25.53 39.19 -71.82
C GLU A 776 -25.89 39.39 -73.29
N ASN A 777 -25.94 38.29 -74.02
CA ASN A 777 -26.35 38.29 -75.41
C ASN A 777 -27.88 38.10 -75.51
N ILE A 778 -28.61 39.20 -75.31
CA ILE A 778 -30.07 39.27 -75.22
C ILE A 778 -30.73 39.16 -76.61
N LEU A 779 -30.15 39.80 -77.63
CA LEU A 779 -30.74 39.89 -78.98
C LEU A 779 -29.98 39.13 -80.08
N LEU A 780 -28.69 38.81 -79.90
CA LEU A 780 -27.88 38.19 -80.98
C LEU A 780 -28.00 36.67 -81.04
N ARG A 781 -28.85 36.04 -80.21
CA ARG A 781 -29.16 34.59 -80.35
C ARG A 781 -29.92 34.29 -81.63
N VAL A 782 -30.66 35.27 -82.19
CA VAL A 782 -31.34 35.16 -83.48
C VAL A 782 -31.37 36.54 -84.14
N ASN A 783 -30.57 36.75 -85.19
CA ASN A 783 -30.55 38.04 -85.91
C ASN A 783 -31.95 38.34 -86.49
N PRO A 784 -32.67 39.38 -86.02
CA PRO A 784 -34.02 39.68 -86.48
C PRO A 784 -34.06 39.94 -87.98
N THR A 785 -33.00 40.51 -88.54
CA THR A 785 -32.83 40.74 -89.98
C THR A 785 -32.74 39.40 -90.73
N GLN A 786 -32.11 38.35 -90.17
CA GLN A 786 -32.11 37.00 -90.76
C GLN A 786 -33.46 36.29 -90.63
N LEU A 787 -34.21 36.50 -89.55
CA LEU A 787 -35.52 35.86 -89.35
C LEU A 787 -36.61 36.53 -90.21
N LEU A 788 -36.55 37.86 -90.36
CA LEU A 788 -37.35 38.64 -91.30
C LEU A 788 -37.08 38.26 -92.76
N LEU A 789 -35.83 37.96 -93.10
CA LEU A 789 -35.45 37.50 -94.44
C LEU A 789 -35.79 36.02 -94.71
N LYS A 790 -35.94 35.17 -93.68
CA LYS A 790 -36.32 33.76 -93.84
C LYS A 790 -37.83 33.54 -94.03
N GLY A 791 -38.68 34.46 -93.58
CA GLY A 791 -40.14 34.39 -93.77
C GLY A 791 -40.65 34.88 -95.13
N ALA A 792 -39.83 35.56 -95.94
CA ALA A 792 -40.26 36.20 -97.18
C ALA A 792 -39.35 35.82 -98.35
N GLY A 793 -39.63 34.67 -98.97
CA GLY A 793 -39.02 34.27 -100.24
C GLY A 793 -39.41 35.19 -101.39
N LYS A 794 -38.39 35.68 -102.12
CA LYS A 794 -38.41 36.29 -103.47
C LYS A 794 -39.71 37.00 -103.86
N LEU A 795 -39.91 38.24 -103.40
CA LEU A 795 -40.70 39.23 -104.17
C LEU A 795 -40.52 40.72 -103.80
N PHE A 796 -39.68 41.11 -102.84
CA PHE A 796 -39.53 42.55 -102.53
C PHE A 796 -38.09 42.96 -102.18
N SER A 797 -37.37 43.53 -103.15
CA SER A 797 -36.16 44.34 -102.91
C SER A 797 -36.46 45.75 -102.38
N SER A 798 -37.74 46.10 -102.19
CA SER A 798 -38.20 47.40 -101.66
C SER A 798 -38.46 47.42 -100.14
N ILE A 799 -38.39 46.28 -99.44
CA ILE A 799 -38.64 46.21 -97.99
C ILE A 799 -37.49 46.81 -97.17
N LEU A 800 -36.25 46.81 -97.67
CA LEU A 800 -35.13 47.54 -97.06
C LEU A 800 -35.29 49.07 -97.15
N GLN A 801 -36.19 49.58 -97.99
CA GLN A 801 -36.51 51.01 -98.07
C GLN A 801 -37.74 51.41 -97.24
N ASN A 802 -38.50 50.45 -96.70
CA ASN A 802 -39.69 50.72 -95.91
C ASN A 802 -39.36 50.68 -94.40
N GLN A 803 -38.74 51.77 -93.94
CA GLN A 803 -38.33 51.93 -92.54
C GLN A 803 -39.50 51.74 -91.56
N THR A 804 -40.73 52.08 -91.95
CA THR A 804 -41.95 51.89 -91.14
C THR A 804 -42.30 50.42 -90.91
N LEU A 805 -42.04 49.52 -91.87
CA LEU A 805 -42.30 48.08 -91.70
C LEU A 805 -41.25 47.43 -90.77
N LEU A 806 -39.98 47.76 -90.95
CA LEU A 806 -38.87 47.28 -90.11
C LEU A 806 -39.03 47.76 -88.66
N TYR A 807 -39.41 49.02 -88.46
CA TYR A 807 -39.78 49.61 -87.17
C TYR A 807 -40.86 48.78 -86.46
N ASN A 808 -42.00 48.53 -87.13
CA ASN A 808 -43.11 47.78 -86.55
C ASN A 808 -42.75 46.32 -86.22
N GLN A 809 -41.89 45.68 -87.02
CA GLN A 809 -41.46 44.29 -86.79
C GLN A 809 -40.44 44.14 -85.67
N TYR A 810 -39.43 45.02 -85.58
CA TYR A 810 -38.49 45.04 -84.45
C TYR A 810 -39.22 45.30 -83.13
N LYS A 811 -40.13 46.27 -83.12
CA LYS A 811 -40.96 46.59 -81.96
C LYS A 811 -41.79 45.40 -81.51
N LYS A 812 -42.49 44.73 -82.45
CA LYS A 812 -43.28 43.52 -82.17
C LYS A 812 -42.42 42.36 -81.69
N TYR A 813 -41.24 42.15 -82.29
CA TYR A 813 -40.30 41.10 -81.88
C TYR A 813 -39.89 41.29 -80.41
N ILE A 814 -39.41 42.48 -80.04
CA ILE A 814 -38.98 42.80 -78.67
C ILE A 814 -40.12 42.61 -77.65
N GLU A 815 -41.35 43.01 -77.99
CA GLU A 815 -42.51 42.93 -77.11
C GLU A 815 -43.05 41.50 -76.93
N SER A 816 -42.98 40.69 -78.00
CA SER A 816 -43.47 39.31 -78.04
C SER A 816 -42.45 38.25 -77.60
N GLN A 817 -41.16 38.59 -77.55
CA GLN A 817 -40.08 37.68 -77.18
C GLN A 817 -40.26 37.16 -75.74
N ASP A 818 -39.94 35.88 -75.56
CA ASP A 818 -39.77 35.28 -74.24
C ASP A 818 -38.34 35.51 -73.75
N TYR A 819 -38.22 36.09 -72.55
CA TYR A 819 -36.97 36.45 -71.91
C TYR A 819 -36.68 35.59 -70.67
N GLN A 820 -37.40 34.49 -70.44
CA GLN A 820 -37.21 33.63 -69.27
C GLN A 820 -35.75 33.14 -69.14
N ASP A 821 -35.20 32.47 -70.16
CA ASP A 821 -33.83 31.93 -70.12
C ASP A 821 -32.76 33.02 -69.86
N ILE A 822 -32.94 34.20 -70.45
CA ILE A 822 -32.04 35.35 -70.26
C ILE A 822 -32.15 35.88 -68.83
N THR A 823 -33.37 35.95 -68.31
CA THR A 823 -33.65 36.37 -66.93
C THR A 823 -33.01 35.41 -65.93
N GLU A 824 -33.10 34.10 -66.17
CA GLU A 824 -32.47 33.08 -65.31
C GLU A 824 -30.94 33.17 -65.32
N SER A 825 -30.32 33.36 -66.50
CA SER A 825 -28.87 33.58 -66.62
C SER A 825 -28.40 34.81 -65.83
N MET A 826 -29.11 35.94 -65.99
CA MET A 826 -28.79 37.18 -65.27
C MET A 826 -28.95 37.03 -63.75
N LEU A 827 -29.97 36.30 -63.30
CA LEU A 827 -30.18 36.04 -61.87
C LEU A 827 -29.10 35.12 -61.29
N ALA A 828 -28.67 34.09 -62.03
CA ALA A 828 -27.59 33.21 -61.59
C ALA A 828 -26.28 33.99 -61.38
N LYS A 829 -25.95 34.91 -62.31
CA LYS A 829 -24.79 35.80 -62.18
C LYS A 829 -24.94 36.77 -61.01
N PHE A 830 -26.09 37.42 -60.88
CA PHE A 830 -26.36 38.37 -59.80
C PHE A 830 -26.26 37.72 -58.41
N PHE A 831 -26.82 36.52 -58.23
CA PHE A 831 -26.85 35.83 -56.94
C PHE A 831 -25.61 34.98 -56.64
N MET A 832 -24.63 34.88 -57.54
CA MET A 832 -23.48 33.98 -57.38
C MET A 832 -22.75 34.16 -56.04
N GLN A 833 -22.37 35.40 -55.69
CA GLN A 833 -21.65 35.68 -54.45
C GLN A 833 -22.52 35.46 -53.19
N PHE A 834 -23.81 35.79 -53.29
CA PHE A 834 -24.79 35.61 -52.22
C PHE A 834 -25.06 34.12 -51.93
N ASN A 835 -25.10 33.29 -52.97
CA ASN A 835 -25.22 31.83 -52.81
C ASN A 835 -23.97 31.19 -52.18
N LEU A 836 -22.78 31.75 -52.43
CA LEU A 836 -21.55 31.28 -51.78
C LEU A 836 -21.53 31.66 -50.30
N PHE A 837 -21.95 32.87 -49.97
CA PHE A 837 -22.09 33.33 -48.60
C PHE A 837 -23.09 32.46 -47.82
N GLU A 838 -24.27 32.20 -48.38
CA GLU A 838 -25.30 31.35 -47.75
C GLU A 838 -24.78 29.95 -47.39
N LYS A 839 -23.94 29.34 -48.23
CA LYS A 839 -23.38 28.01 -47.99
C LYS A 839 -22.43 27.95 -46.80
N ASN A 840 -21.86 29.09 -46.39
CA ASN A 840 -20.93 29.16 -45.27
C ASN A 840 -21.62 29.54 -43.95
N LEU A 841 -22.87 30.01 -44.00
CA LEU A 841 -23.58 30.50 -42.81
C LEU A 841 -23.75 29.44 -41.73
N GLU A 842 -23.98 28.19 -42.11
CA GLU A 842 -24.11 27.08 -41.17
C GLU A 842 -22.80 26.86 -40.40
N VAL A 843 -21.67 26.79 -41.12
CA VAL A 843 -20.32 26.67 -40.52
C VAL A 843 -19.98 27.87 -39.63
N ASP A 844 -20.34 29.08 -40.07
CA ASP A 844 -20.12 30.29 -39.28
C ASP A 844 -20.90 30.25 -37.95
N ILE A 845 -22.10 29.66 -37.93
CA ILE A 845 -22.91 29.50 -36.72
C ILE A 845 -22.36 28.38 -35.84
N GLU A 846 -21.86 27.29 -36.42
CA GLU A 846 -21.13 26.25 -35.66
C GLU A 846 -19.92 26.86 -34.92
N LEU A 847 -19.13 27.71 -35.60
CA LEU A 847 -17.99 28.41 -34.99
C LEU A 847 -18.40 29.32 -33.82
N PHE A 848 -19.60 29.90 -33.85
CA PHE A 848 -20.11 30.70 -32.74
C PHE A 848 -20.28 29.87 -31.46
N PHE A 849 -20.70 28.61 -31.56
CA PHE A 849 -20.94 27.71 -30.42
C PHE A 849 -19.77 26.78 -30.08
N GLU A 850 -18.73 26.71 -30.92
CA GLU A 850 -17.60 25.78 -30.77
C GLU A 850 -16.93 25.85 -29.39
N LYS A 851 -16.52 27.05 -28.97
CA LYS A 851 -15.79 27.24 -27.71
C LYS A 851 -16.58 26.80 -26.46
N PRO A 852 -17.86 27.17 -26.27
CA PRO A 852 -18.69 26.61 -25.21
C PRO A 852 -18.73 25.07 -25.20
N LYS A 853 -18.83 24.44 -26.38
CA LYS A 853 -18.85 22.98 -26.49
C LYS A 853 -17.51 22.36 -26.09
N GLU A 854 -16.39 22.97 -26.46
CA GLU A 854 -15.05 22.52 -26.05
C GLU A 854 -14.91 22.51 -24.52
N VAL A 855 -15.20 23.64 -23.86
CA VAL A 855 -15.10 23.75 -22.39
C VAL A 855 -16.01 22.74 -21.67
N LEU A 856 -17.23 22.53 -22.19
CA LEU A 856 -18.14 21.52 -21.64
C LEU A 856 -17.58 20.10 -21.80
N LYS A 857 -17.02 19.76 -22.97
CA LYS A 857 -16.40 18.44 -23.20
C LYS A 857 -15.20 18.20 -22.30
N GLU A 858 -14.31 19.18 -22.16
CA GLU A 858 -13.16 19.10 -21.25
C GLU A 858 -13.64 18.86 -19.80
N THR A 859 -14.63 19.62 -19.33
CA THR A 859 -15.18 19.45 -17.97
C THR A 859 -15.84 18.07 -17.78
N ILE A 860 -16.50 17.55 -18.82
CA ILE A 860 -17.09 16.18 -18.82
C ILE A 860 -15.99 15.13 -18.70
N GLU A 861 -14.92 15.26 -19.47
CA GLU A 861 -13.77 14.33 -19.44
C GLU A 861 -13.08 14.35 -18.08
N GLU A 862 -12.82 15.53 -17.51
CA GLU A 862 -12.29 15.69 -16.15
C GLU A 862 -13.19 15.03 -15.10
N THR A 863 -14.50 15.28 -15.15
CA THR A 863 -15.46 14.70 -14.21
C THR A 863 -15.48 13.16 -14.33
N GLN A 864 -15.40 12.62 -15.54
CA GLN A 864 -15.33 11.18 -15.77
C GLN A 864 -14.03 10.56 -15.23
N ALA A 865 -12.90 11.26 -15.38
CA ALA A 865 -11.62 10.83 -14.83
C ALA A 865 -11.68 10.74 -13.29
N HIS A 866 -12.25 11.76 -12.63
CA HIS A 866 -12.45 11.75 -11.17
C HIS A 866 -13.37 10.62 -10.69
N ILE A 867 -14.44 10.30 -11.43
CA ILE A 867 -15.31 9.15 -11.11
C ILE A 867 -14.49 7.85 -11.15
N ASN A 868 -13.73 7.64 -12.22
CA ASN A 868 -12.95 6.41 -12.41
C ASN A 868 -11.87 6.26 -11.33
N GLU A 869 -11.13 7.33 -11.04
CA GLU A 869 -10.09 7.34 -9.99
C GLU A 869 -10.68 7.00 -8.61
N ASN A 870 -11.79 7.64 -8.24
CA ASN A 870 -12.44 7.37 -6.96
C ASN A 870 -13.04 5.96 -6.90
N GLN A 871 -13.58 5.44 -8.01
CA GLN A 871 -14.07 4.06 -8.10
C GLN A 871 -12.93 3.04 -7.96
N ASP A 872 -11.77 3.30 -8.56
CA ASP A 872 -10.59 2.45 -8.44
C ASP A 872 -10.12 2.40 -6.98
N VAL A 873 -9.98 3.54 -6.31
CA VAL A 873 -9.62 3.60 -4.87
C VAL A 873 -10.63 2.84 -4.02
N LEU A 874 -11.93 3.09 -4.21
CA LEU A 874 -13.00 2.42 -3.47
C LEU A 874 -13.01 0.89 -3.71
N SER A 875 -12.73 0.46 -4.94
CA SER A 875 -12.67 -0.96 -5.29
C SER A 875 -11.49 -1.66 -4.62
N HIS A 876 -10.31 -1.02 -4.55
CA HIS A 876 -9.16 -1.55 -3.83
C HIS A 876 -9.46 -1.68 -2.33
N MET A 877 -10.07 -0.67 -1.71
CA MET A 877 -10.48 -0.72 -0.31
C MET A 877 -11.49 -1.85 -0.01
N LYS A 878 -12.38 -2.16 -0.96
CA LYS A 878 -13.40 -3.22 -0.82
C LYS A 878 -12.89 -4.61 -1.17
N ALA A 879 -11.93 -4.73 -2.07
CA ALA A 879 -11.39 -6.02 -2.51
C ALA A 879 -10.49 -6.67 -1.45
N ASN A 880 -9.84 -5.88 -0.61
CA ASN A 880 -8.97 -6.36 0.47
C ASN A 880 -9.33 -5.74 1.82
N PRO A 881 -10.50 -6.06 2.41
CA PRO A 881 -10.88 -5.54 3.72
C PRO A 881 -9.92 -6.02 4.82
N GLU A 882 -9.34 -7.23 4.65
CA GLU A 882 -8.41 -7.84 5.60
C GLU A 882 -7.13 -7.01 5.76
N ALA A 883 -6.59 -6.39 4.71
CA ALA A 883 -5.46 -5.46 4.83
C ALA A 883 -5.69 -4.29 5.78
N TYR A 884 -6.95 -3.94 6.05
CA TYR A 884 -7.32 -2.91 7.01
C TYR A 884 -7.73 -3.46 8.37
N TYR A 885 -8.60 -4.46 8.39
CA TYR A 885 -9.13 -4.99 9.65
C TYR A 885 -8.14 -5.86 10.41
N ASP A 886 -7.27 -6.58 9.72
CA ASP A 886 -6.35 -7.53 10.35
C ASP A 886 -5.27 -6.79 11.15
N PRO A 887 -4.53 -5.80 10.59
CA PRO A 887 -3.53 -5.06 11.35
C PRO A 887 -4.14 -4.29 12.54
N LEU A 888 -5.29 -3.65 12.35
CA LEU A 888 -6.02 -2.99 13.45
C LEU A 888 -6.42 -3.98 14.55
N THR A 889 -6.82 -5.20 14.18
CA THR A 889 -7.13 -6.26 15.15
C THR A 889 -5.89 -6.70 15.91
N LEU A 890 -4.75 -6.85 15.25
CA LEU A 890 -3.48 -7.22 15.89
C LEU A 890 -2.97 -6.11 16.81
N PHE A 891 -3.07 -4.84 16.41
CA PHE A 891 -2.74 -3.71 17.28
C PHE A 891 -3.63 -3.65 18.53
N GLN A 892 -4.95 -3.85 18.38
CA GLN A 892 -5.87 -3.97 19.52
C GLN A 892 -5.52 -5.14 20.44
N LEU A 893 -5.10 -6.28 19.89
CA LEU A 893 -4.73 -7.45 20.67
C LEU A 893 -3.47 -7.20 21.50
N ARG A 894 -2.45 -6.57 20.91
CA ARG A 894 -1.21 -6.14 21.58
C ARG A 894 -1.48 -5.11 22.68
N LEU A 895 -2.33 -4.13 22.37
CA LEU A 895 -2.79 -3.13 23.34
C LEU A 895 -3.46 -3.80 24.54
N ARG A 896 -4.41 -4.71 24.27
CA ARG A 896 -5.14 -5.45 25.30
C ARG A 896 -4.23 -6.36 26.11
N GLN A 897 -3.25 -7.00 25.47
CA GLN A 897 -2.23 -7.78 26.16
C GLN A 897 -1.53 -6.93 27.22
N TYR A 898 -1.08 -5.72 26.86
CA TYR A 898 -0.41 -4.85 27.81
C TYR A 898 -1.33 -4.35 28.93
N GLU A 899 -2.59 -4.00 28.63
CA GLU A 899 -3.59 -3.66 29.65
C GLU A 899 -3.73 -4.74 30.73
N LEU A 900 -3.71 -6.01 30.34
CA LEU A 900 -3.80 -7.13 31.27
C LEU A 900 -2.54 -7.26 32.13
N MET A 901 -1.36 -6.98 31.57
CA MET A 901 -0.11 -6.98 32.32
C MET A 901 -0.11 -5.90 33.41
N VAL A 902 -0.55 -4.69 33.07
CA VAL A 902 -0.67 -3.55 34.00
C VAL A 902 -1.64 -3.86 35.14
N LYS A 903 -2.83 -4.39 34.82
CA LYS A 903 -3.82 -4.73 35.85
C LYS A 903 -3.28 -5.77 36.83
N ALA A 904 -2.53 -6.75 36.32
CA ALA A 904 -1.93 -7.78 37.16
C ALA A 904 -0.86 -7.22 38.10
N THR A 905 -0.03 -6.25 37.67
CA THR A 905 0.98 -5.64 38.53
C THR A 905 0.35 -4.78 39.63
N GLU A 906 -0.74 -4.08 39.35
CA GLU A 906 -1.50 -3.30 40.35
C GLU A 906 -2.08 -4.19 41.45
N GLU A 907 -2.79 -5.27 41.09
CA GLU A 907 -3.43 -6.16 42.07
C GLU A 907 -2.43 -6.90 42.97
N VAL A 908 -1.22 -7.15 42.48
CA VAL A 908 -0.13 -7.72 43.30
C VAL A 908 0.39 -6.70 44.31
N HIS A 909 0.47 -5.41 43.95
CA HIS A 909 0.88 -4.35 44.88
C HIS A 909 -0.14 -4.02 45.97
N TYR A 910 -1.44 -4.26 45.75
CA TYR A 910 -2.47 -4.08 46.78
C TYR A 910 -2.59 -5.23 47.80
N ASN A 911 -2.02 -6.41 47.51
CA ASN A 911 -2.15 -7.61 48.33
C ASN A 911 -0.89 -7.96 49.16
N VAL A 912 0.13 -7.10 49.14
CA VAL A 912 1.35 -7.16 49.98
C VAL A 912 1.30 -6.04 51.00
#